data_AF-A0A089L3L0-F1
#
_entry.id   AF-A0A089L3L0-F1
#
_cell.length_a   1.000
_cell.length_b   1.000
_cell.length_c   1.000
_cell.angle_alpha   90.00
_cell.angle_beta   90.00
_cell.angle_gamma   90.00
#
_symmetry.space_group_name_H-M   'P 1'
#
loop_
_entity.id
_entity.type
_entity.pdbx_description
1 polymer ?
#
loop_
_entity_poly.entity_id
_entity_poly.type
_entity_poly.pdbx_seq_one_letter_code
_entity_poly.pdbx_strand_id
1 'polypeptide(L)'
;MELFTGSKPVHIYVSEQENSAVQIAAANLITDIKRVFGCKAVLSAEIHECAIIIATLEKGAQLPAALQNAELPLELIKDETGAWRWEAFLQQAVDGVLYIVGSDRRGTIFGIYDLCEAIGVSPWHYWADVPVKTKGSYSVPAAFSKADWPSVQYRGIFLNDEEELDDWARLHTPDGTIGPVAYSHIFELLLRLKANYIWPAMHVNYFNGNSENGALAERMGIVVGTSHCDMLLRSNQNEWTPWLESKGYTDAEYDYSIPGRNREILLEYWRESIGQNRNYEVCFTMGMRGIHDSGFHTRAIDADDSLTKEQKKEAKVKLLGQVVRDQRQLLIEVLGEDKGTAALQTFVPYKEVLSLYDQGLELPEDLTLIWANDNFGHMRRYPSAAERSRSGGNGLYFHGSYWAAPGTGMSYLFINSIPLAQTGNELKKSWESGIRKVWVLNVGGLKPVEQDLEYFVRYGWEAGKAEGITKDPRLFTEHWINANFSGGHGAEAAQLYTAFAQATNVRKIEHMQPGVFSQTAYGDEAGRRLLLLEDLYRRGNAILHNLPQEEQAAFFQLLLMKIHASYYTNHEFYYADRSVLSYERGNMQAADRYSELSAEMLDNKRRMLHFYDRKLSGGKWEGMLTPESFPPPPTALYPIRKPALRISGSSLRTDLWNGEESLRFSVYGRREKWIELGNQGAGSIPYTLEVEDGGDWISLSDTEGTLQTEQRILVTVHEPAAHGGRQGLIVIRDHRNGTVISVKVEVEATPPVPDSFTGYIEADGYVSIPADGYHHRSEAVNNAGEEQSAWLTVPGMARYEGAALMAWHPAGQVPEGELRDNASVGYDIYVEQSGEYILEVHRFLTLNSTGRIRFGVSLDEGEPVLVESETNDEWKGSWQQSIMDNGEKLLVNLPYMAAGAHTLKLYTADNYVTISKLVLYTSERAESNLGPAFSVRGDEPAAGYGAESPQVDWKEVEALCSGFYSTQKQEVTLPSVLYADRAFFEERFDLIFEKCQPQTQTELGSARYDSLWKRTDEKNVIEAFGSGSFTEQDGVVAIEAEYALENSANAYLTPAADDTSLNWSHLQAETNGRTGFAMHVADAGLKWEEPDAAPGMHYRINVQTAGVYHAWLLIRHHNFQSDSCYLALDGDIQPLSEQFGGGKIHTYNTAQVYYWCAISDLEISPGEHTLSILACESQLRVDRIYLTAGDELPPADAQWQDSARQ
;
A
#
# COMPACT_ATOMS: atom_id res chain seq x y z
N MET A 1 9.75 21.20 -41.65
CA MET A 1 10.17 20.01 -42.39
C MET A 1 9.13 18.93 -42.13
N GLU A 2 8.44 18.48 -43.17
CA GLU A 2 7.47 17.40 -43.06
C GLU A 2 8.20 16.06 -43.11
N LEU A 3 8.12 15.28 -42.05
CA LEU A 3 8.86 14.02 -41.91
C LEU A 3 8.03 12.82 -42.37
N PHE A 4 6.77 12.78 -41.96
CA PHE A 4 5.87 11.66 -42.23
C PHE A 4 4.57 12.16 -42.83
N THR A 5 4.10 11.49 -43.89
CA THR A 5 2.77 11.69 -44.47
C THR A 5 2.20 10.33 -44.86
N GLY A 6 0.88 10.14 -44.73
CA GLY A 6 0.21 8.89 -45.13
C GLY A 6 0.37 8.51 -46.61
N SER A 7 0.82 9.44 -47.46
CA SER A 7 0.85 9.28 -48.93
C SER A 7 2.20 8.91 -49.54
N LYS A 8 3.30 8.97 -48.76
CA LYS A 8 4.67 8.76 -49.27
C LYS A 8 5.43 7.73 -48.44
N PRO A 9 6.27 6.88 -49.08
CA PRO A 9 7.17 6.02 -48.35
C PRO A 9 8.24 6.85 -47.62
N VAL A 10 8.65 6.37 -46.45
CA VAL A 10 9.69 6.98 -45.62
C VAL A 10 10.93 6.11 -45.70
N HIS A 11 12.03 6.68 -46.19
CA HIS A 11 13.32 5.99 -46.26
C HIS A 11 14.16 6.38 -45.04
N ILE A 12 14.66 5.36 -44.33
CA ILE A 12 15.46 5.51 -43.12
C ILE A 12 16.82 4.86 -43.36
N TYR A 13 17.90 5.54 -43.01
CA TYR A 13 19.24 4.96 -43.02
C TYR A 13 19.65 4.54 -41.60
N VAL A 14 20.12 3.30 -41.49
CA VAL A 14 20.90 2.77 -40.35
C VAL A 14 21.96 1.83 -40.93
N SER A 15 23.20 1.92 -40.46
CA SER A 15 24.29 1.07 -40.98
C SER A 15 24.02 -0.41 -40.70
N GLU A 16 24.25 -1.32 -41.65
CA GLU A 16 24.14 -2.77 -41.40
C GLU A 16 25.13 -3.28 -40.32
N GLN A 17 26.19 -2.52 -40.06
CA GLN A 17 27.19 -2.81 -39.01
C GLN A 17 26.84 -2.18 -37.66
N GLU A 18 25.73 -1.45 -37.56
CA GLU A 18 25.27 -0.84 -36.33
C GLU A 18 24.90 -1.90 -35.27
N ASN A 19 25.01 -1.54 -33.99
CA ASN A 19 24.70 -2.45 -32.89
C ASN A 19 23.29 -3.05 -33.00
N SER A 20 23.12 -4.33 -32.66
CA SER A 20 21.83 -5.04 -32.74
C SER A 20 20.70 -4.34 -31.98
N ALA A 21 21.02 -3.71 -30.84
CA ALA A 21 20.04 -3.00 -30.02
C ALA A 21 19.46 -1.79 -30.77
N VAL A 22 20.29 -1.06 -31.52
CA VAL A 22 19.87 0.06 -32.36
C VAL A 22 19.06 -0.44 -33.56
N GLN A 23 19.44 -1.57 -34.15
CA GLN A 23 18.66 -2.19 -35.24
C GLN A 23 17.25 -2.57 -34.79
N ILE A 24 17.11 -3.13 -33.58
CA ILE A 24 15.81 -3.46 -32.99
C ILE A 24 14.99 -2.18 -32.78
N ALA A 25 15.58 -1.12 -32.20
CA ALA A 25 14.89 0.15 -32.02
C ALA A 25 14.45 0.78 -33.36
N ALA A 26 15.29 0.71 -34.40
CA ALA A 26 14.93 1.18 -35.75
C ALA A 26 13.78 0.38 -36.37
N ALA A 27 13.74 -0.95 -36.15
CA ALA A 27 12.61 -1.79 -36.58
C ALA A 27 11.31 -1.42 -35.83
N ASN A 28 11.41 -1.10 -34.55
CA ASN A 28 10.28 -0.60 -33.76
C ASN A 28 9.79 0.76 -34.28
N LEU A 29 10.70 1.69 -34.62
CA LEU A 29 10.34 2.97 -35.27
C LEU A 29 9.59 2.76 -36.60
N ILE A 30 10.04 1.83 -37.45
CA ILE A 30 9.35 1.51 -38.71
C ILE A 30 7.92 1.02 -38.44
N THR A 31 7.76 0.17 -37.42
CA THR A 31 6.45 -0.35 -37.02
C THR A 31 5.55 0.77 -36.47
N ASP A 32 6.11 1.65 -35.65
CA ASP A 32 5.40 2.78 -35.05
C ASP A 32 4.96 3.81 -36.11
N ILE A 33 5.82 4.14 -37.07
CA ILE A 33 5.46 5.00 -38.21
C ILE A 33 4.28 4.39 -39.00
N LYS A 34 4.32 3.08 -39.25
CA LYS A 34 3.22 2.40 -39.92
C LYS A 34 1.92 2.45 -39.11
N ARG A 35 1.98 2.23 -37.79
CA ARG A 35 0.81 2.28 -36.89
C ARG A 35 0.20 3.68 -36.83
N VAL A 36 1.03 4.73 -36.77
CA VAL A 36 0.57 6.11 -36.63
C VAL A 36 0.10 6.70 -37.97
N PHE A 37 0.84 6.52 -39.06
CA PHE A 37 0.57 7.25 -40.32
C PHE A 37 0.00 6.37 -41.45
N GLY A 38 0.00 5.04 -41.28
CA GLY A 38 -0.43 4.10 -42.33
C GLY A 38 0.51 4.02 -43.54
N CYS A 39 1.61 4.77 -43.56
CA CYS A 39 2.57 4.77 -44.67
C CYS A 39 3.64 3.68 -44.52
N LYS A 40 4.36 3.40 -45.62
CA LYS A 40 5.43 2.41 -45.65
C LYS A 40 6.76 3.06 -45.26
N ALA A 41 7.30 2.72 -44.09
CA ALA A 41 8.69 3.01 -43.75
C ALA A 41 9.61 1.83 -44.09
N VAL A 42 10.80 2.09 -44.63
CA VAL A 42 11.78 1.06 -45.00
C VAL A 42 13.21 1.52 -44.72
N LEU A 43 14.08 0.57 -44.41
CA LEU A 43 15.53 0.81 -44.42
C LEU A 43 16.02 0.97 -45.86
N SER A 44 16.93 1.92 -46.08
CA SER A 44 17.57 2.18 -47.37
C SER A 44 19.07 2.33 -47.20
N ALA A 45 19.85 1.74 -48.11
CA ALA A 45 21.31 1.95 -48.18
C ALA A 45 21.67 3.26 -48.89
N GLU A 46 20.76 3.82 -49.69
CA GLU A 46 20.93 5.08 -50.41
C GLU A 46 20.68 6.26 -49.47
N ILE A 47 21.73 6.69 -48.76
CA ILE A 47 21.67 7.75 -47.73
C ILE A 47 20.99 9.03 -48.23
N HIS A 48 21.24 9.42 -49.49
CA HIS A 48 20.73 10.65 -50.09
C HIS A 48 19.21 10.63 -50.37
N GLU A 49 18.56 9.46 -50.32
CA GLU A 49 17.11 9.32 -50.45
C GLU A 49 16.40 9.27 -49.08
N CYS A 50 17.16 9.24 -47.99
CA CYS A 50 16.62 9.04 -46.64
C CYS A 50 16.12 10.33 -46.01
N ALA A 51 14.93 10.28 -45.42
CA ALA A 51 14.37 11.37 -44.62
C ALA A 51 14.89 11.34 -43.17
N ILE A 52 15.38 10.18 -42.72
CA ILE A 52 15.95 9.98 -41.38
C ILE A 52 17.28 9.25 -41.52
N ILE A 53 18.29 9.75 -40.81
CA ILE A 53 19.61 9.13 -40.71
C ILE A 53 19.90 8.85 -39.24
N ILE A 54 20.09 7.57 -38.90
CA ILE A 54 20.41 7.10 -37.55
C ILE A 54 21.89 6.68 -37.52
N ALA A 55 22.63 7.14 -36.53
CA ALA A 55 24.02 6.73 -36.33
C ALA A 55 24.44 6.78 -34.85
N THR A 56 25.31 5.85 -34.45
CA THR A 56 25.99 5.90 -33.15
C THR A 56 27.40 6.46 -33.28
N LEU A 57 27.81 7.32 -32.34
CA LEU A 57 29.19 7.76 -32.21
C LEU A 57 30.00 6.72 -31.46
N GLU A 58 31.16 6.35 -31.99
CA GLU A 58 32.11 5.48 -31.30
C GLU A 58 33.28 6.28 -30.71
N LYS A 59 33.68 5.93 -29.49
CA LYS A 59 34.78 6.62 -28.80
C LYS A 59 36.09 6.45 -29.58
N GLY A 60 36.64 7.56 -30.07
CA GLY A 60 37.93 7.57 -30.79
C GLY A 60 37.86 7.10 -32.25
N ALA A 61 36.67 6.82 -32.78
CA ALA A 61 36.48 6.49 -34.19
C ALA A 61 36.32 7.75 -35.06
N GLN A 62 36.51 7.60 -36.37
CA GLN A 62 36.14 8.64 -37.33
C GLN A 62 34.62 8.82 -37.34
N LEU A 63 34.16 10.04 -37.68
CA LEU A 63 32.73 10.30 -37.89
C LEU A 63 32.16 9.28 -38.90
N PRO A 64 31.04 8.61 -38.57
CA PRO A 64 30.37 7.71 -39.49
C PRO A 64 30.16 8.38 -40.84
N ALA A 65 30.34 7.64 -41.94
CA ALA A 65 30.25 8.19 -43.29
C ALA A 65 28.94 8.95 -43.55
N ALA A 66 27.84 8.49 -42.93
CA ALA A 66 26.52 9.11 -43.01
C ALA A 66 26.43 10.52 -42.37
N LEU A 67 27.39 10.90 -41.51
CA LEU A 67 27.43 12.19 -40.82
C LEU A 67 28.45 13.16 -41.42
N GLN A 68 29.39 12.69 -42.25
CA GLN A 68 30.54 13.50 -42.69
C GLN A 68 30.19 14.75 -43.51
N ASN A 69 29.04 14.74 -44.19
CA ASN A 69 28.57 15.84 -45.04
C ASN A 69 27.53 16.74 -44.36
N ALA A 70 27.18 16.47 -43.10
CA ALA A 70 26.17 17.21 -42.35
C ALA A 70 26.84 18.09 -41.27
N GLU A 71 26.53 19.38 -41.26
CA GLU A 71 26.98 20.30 -40.20
C GLU A 71 26.12 20.09 -38.94
N LEU A 72 26.52 19.13 -38.10
CA LEU A 72 25.82 18.76 -36.87
C LEU A 72 26.49 19.36 -35.62
N PRO A 73 25.73 19.96 -34.68
CA PRO A 73 26.25 20.54 -33.44
C PRO A 73 26.54 19.45 -32.39
N LEU A 74 27.47 18.54 -32.69
CA LEU A 74 27.79 17.40 -31.84
C LEU A 74 28.41 17.81 -30.48
N GLU A 75 28.89 19.04 -30.35
CA GLU A 75 29.32 19.61 -29.08
C GLU A 75 28.23 19.67 -28.02
N LEU A 76 26.94 19.70 -28.41
CA LEU A 76 25.81 19.76 -27.47
C LEU A 76 25.65 18.50 -26.61
N ILE A 77 26.19 17.37 -27.07
CA ILE A 77 26.16 16.07 -26.35
C ILE A 77 27.50 15.73 -25.70
N LYS A 78 28.38 16.73 -25.54
CA LYS A 78 29.63 16.61 -24.80
C LYS A 78 29.51 17.19 -23.39
N ASP A 79 30.32 16.67 -22.48
CA ASP A 79 30.47 17.23 -21.14
C ASP A 79 31.47 18.41 -21.12
N GLU A 80 31.66 19.02 -19.95
CA GLU A 80 32.57 20.17 -19.81
C GLU A 80 34.04 19.82 -20.13
N THR A 81 34.40 18.53 -20.14
CA THR A 81 35.74 18.04 -20.49
C THR A 81 35.91 17.80 -21.99
N GLY A 82 34.82 17.87 -22.76
CA GLY A 82 34.77 17.55 -24.18
C GLY A 82 34.61 16.06 -24.50
N ALA A 83 34.36 15.22 -23.48
CA ALA A 83 34.02 13.81 -23.66
C ALA A 83 32.54 13.67 -24.00
N TRP A 84 32.16 12.58 -24.69
CA TRP A 84 30.76 12.28 -24.95
C TRP A 84 30.03 11.99 -23.65
N ARG A 85 28.87 12.62 -23.44
CA ARG A 85 28.00 12.31 -22.30
C ARG A 85 27.44 10.90 -22.44
N TRP A 86 27.35 10.18 -21.32
CA TRP A 86 26.73 8.84 -21.25
C TRP A 86 25.29 8.89 -21.75
N GLU A 87 24.94 8.02 -22.71
CA GLU A 87 23.58 7.85 -23.25
C GLU A 87 22.92 9.13 -23.78
N ALA A 88 23.73 10.08 -24.22
CA ALA A 88 23.26 11.32 -24.81
C ALA A 88 22.83 11.09 -26.26
N PHE A 89 21.87 11.89 -26.71
CA PHE A 89 21.46 11.90 -28.11
C PHE A 89 21.25 13.32 -28.63
N LEU A 90 21.41 13.48 -29.94
CA LEU A 90 21.09 14.66 -30.71
C LEU A 90 20.07 14.28 -31.79
N GLN A 91 18.93 14.96 -31.81
CA GLN A 91 18.04 15.03 -32.97
C GLN A 91 18.22 16.38 -33.65
N GLN A 92 18.60 16.39 -34.93
CA GLN A 92 18.88 17.62 -35.67
C GLN A 92 18.28 17.56 -37.08
N ALA A 93 17.51 18.57 -37.46
CA ALA A 93 17.07 18.77 -38.84
C ALA A 93 18.13 19.56 -39.63
N VAL A 94 18.62 19.01 -40.74
CA VAL A 94 19.52 19.68 -41.69
C VAL A 94 19.09 19.33 -43.12
N ASP A 95 18.94 20.33 -43.99
CA ASP A 95 18.65 20.15 -45.43
C ASP A 95 17.48 19.19 -45.75
N GLY A 96 16.45 19.16 -44.89
CA GLY A 96 15.28 18.31 -45.09
C GLY A 96 15.41 16.87 -44.57
N VAL A 97 16.48 16.56 -43.85
CA VAL A 97 16.73 15.26 -43.20
C VAL A 97 16.78 15.42 -41.68
N LEU A 98 16.16 14.48 -40.95
CA LEU A 98 16.33 14.38 -39.49
C LEU A 98 17.46 13.40 -39.16
N TYR A 99 18.51 13.90 -38.54
CA TYR A 99 19.60 13.11 -37.98
C TYR A 99 19.27 12.73 -36.54
N ILE A 100 19.41 11.46 -36.20
CA ILE A 100 19.35 10.94 -34.83
C ILE A 100 20.72 10.34 -34.51
N VAL A 101 21.47 11.02 -33.65
CA VAL A 101 22.87 10.67 -33.34
C VAL A 101 23.02 10.42 -31.84
N GLY A 102 23.38 9.20 -31.46
CA GLY A 102 23.69 8.85 -30.07
C GLY A 102 25.19 8.92 -29.77
N SER A 103 25.55 9.24 -28.52
CA SER A 103 26.93 9.13 -28.03
C SER A 103 27.40 7.69 -27.81
N ASP A 104 26.45 6.77 -27.67
CA ASP A 104 26.61 5.32 -27.53
C ASP A 104 25.34 4.61 -28.00
N ARG A 105 25.33 3.26 -27.94
CA ARG A 105 24.20 2.44 -28.43
C ARG A 105 22.86 2.84 -27.78
N ARG A 106 22.85 3.15 -26.49
CA ARG A 106 21.62 3.48 -25.76
C ARG A 106 21.20 4.93 -25.98
N GLY A 107 22.14 5.85 -26.12
CA GLY A 107 21.86 7.21 -26.61
C GLY A 107 21.11 7.16 -27.96
N THR A 108 21.59 6.36 -28.91
CA THR A 108 20.91 6.21 -30.22
C THR A 108 19.50 5.63 -30.07
N ILE A 109 19.33 4.60 -29.23
CA ILE A 109 18.03 3.99 -28.92
C ILE A 109 17.06 5.01 -28.30
N PHE A 110 17.51 5.79 -27.32
CA PHE A 110 16.67 6.81 -26.68
C PHE A 110 16.32 7.94 -27.64
N GLY A 111 17.21 8.33 -28.54
CA GLY A 111 16.91 9.28 -29.61
C GLY A 111 15.82 8.76 -30.55
N ILE A 112 15.81 7.45 -30.85
CA ILE A 112 14.76 6.80 -31.65
C ILE A 112 13.42 6.78 -30.88
N TYR A 113 13.42 6.30 -29.63
CA TYR A 113 12.18 6.20 -28.86
C TYR A 113 11.61 7.56 -28.44
N ASP A 114 12.44 8.59 -28.29
CA ASP A 114 12.00 9.97 -28.11
C ASP A 114 11.22 10.47 -29.34
N LEU A 115 11.61 10.07 -30.56
CA LEU A 115 10.81 10.32 -31.76
C LEU A 115 9.52 9.49 -31.77
N CYS A 116 9.54 8.21 -31.36
CA CYS A 116 8.34 7.38 -31.23
C CYS A 116 7.31 8.00 -30.27
N GLU A 117 7.77 8.50 -29.12
CA GLU A 117 6.94 9.23 -28.15
C GLU A 117 6.38 10.51 -28.79
N ALA A 118 7.22 11.30 -29.47
CA ALA A 118 6.81 12.55 -30.10
C ALA A 118 5.77 12.37 -31.23
N ILE A 119 5.83 11.25 -31.97
CA ILE A 119 4.77 10.92 -32.96
C ILE A 119 3.51 10.36 -32.32
N GLY A 120 3.51 10.06 -31.01
CA GLY A 120 2.34 9.70 -30.21
C GLY A 120 2.20 8.21 -29.89
N VAL A 121 3.30 7.44 -29.89
CA VAL A 121 3.27 6.04 -29.42
C VAL A 121 3.66 6.01 -27.95
N SER A 122 2.69 5.67 -27.09
CA SER A 122 2.93 5.49 -25.66
C SER A 122 3.88 4.32 -25.37
N PRO A 123 4.79 4.46 -24.39
CA PRO A 123 5.53 3.31 -23.84
C PRO A 123 4.60 2.17 -23.39
N TRP A 124 3.39 2.50 -22.94
CA TRP A 124 2.40 1.58 -22.40
C TRP A 124 1.47 0.94 -23.43
N HIS A 125 1.74 1.10 -24.72
CA HIS A 125 0.89 0.54 -25.78
C HIS A 125 0.72 -0.99 -25.67
N TYR A 126 1.74 -1.70 -25.15
CA TYR A 126 1.66 -3.13 -24.88
C TYR A 126 1.23 -3.40 -23.43
N TRP A 127 1.93 -2.87 -22.43
CA TRP A 127 1.69 -3.24 -21.02
C TRP A 127 0.43 -2.64 -20.38
N ALA A 128 -0.24 -1.68 -21.03
CA ALA A 128 -1.51 -1.12 -20.54
C ALA A 128 -2.49 -0.72 -21.66
N ASP A 129 -2.36 -1.34 -22.84
CA ASP A 129 -3.27 -1.21 -23.98
C ASP A 129 -3.53 0.23 -24.47
N VAL A 130 -2.62 1.17 -24.19
CA VAL A 130 -2.80 2.56 -24.66
C VAL A 130 -2.84 2.58 -26.19
N PRO A 131 -3.95 3.01 -26.82
CA PRO A 131 -4.12 2.89 -28.25
C PRO A 131 -3.19 3.84 -29.02
N VAL A 132 -2.61 3.34 -30.11
CA VAL A 132 -1.81 4.18 -31.02
C VAL A 132 -2.75 4.97 -31.93
N LYS A 133 -2.80 6.28 -31.73
CA LYS A 133 -3.68 7.19 -32.49
C LYS A 133 -3.14 7.42 -33.90
N THR A 134 -4.02 7.38 -34.89
CA THR A 134 -3.63 7.66 -36.28
C THR A 134 -3.49 9.17 -36.52
N LYS A 135 -2.50 9.58 -37.32
CA LYS A 135 -2.22 10.97 -37.68
C LYS A 135 -2.00 11.10 -39.19
N GLY A 136 -2.40 12.23 -39.77
CA GLY A 136 -2.24 12.48 -41.21
C GLY A 136 -0.80 12.81 -41.62
N SER A 137 -0.08 13.55 -40.78
CA SER A 137 1.32 13.91 -40.96
C SER A 137 1.99 14.30 -39.65
N TYR A 138 3.32 14.37 -39.66
CA TYR A 138 4.13 14.90 -38.57
C TYR A 138 5.28 15.74 -39.14
N SER A 139 5.51 16.90 -38.52
CA SER A 139 6.48 17.88 -38.96
C SER A 139 7.26 18.43 -37.78
N VAL A 140 8.53 18.73 -38.00
CA VAL A 140 9.38 19.45 -37.06
C VAL A 140 9.81 20.80 -37.67
N PRO A 141 10.20 21.80 -36.86
CA PRO A 141 10.82 23.03 -37.36
C PRO A 141 12.00 22.75 -38.30
N ALA A 142 12.23 23.59 -39.30
CA ALA A 142 13.35 23.39 -40.24
C ALA A 142 14.73 23.47 -39.55
N ALA A 143 14.83 24.25 -38.47
CA ALA A 143 16.01 24.37 -37.61
C ALA A 143 15.84 23.58 -36.30
N PHE A 144 15.08 22.48 -36.31
CA PHE A 144 14.87 21.65 -35.11
C PHE A 144 16.20 21.08 -34.62
N SER A 145 16.48 21.28 -33.33
CA SER A 145 17.66 20.77 -32.64
C SER A 145 17.26 20.41 -31.22
N LYS A 146 17.50 19.16 -30.82
CA LYS A 146 17.24 18.66 -29.46
C LYS A 146 18.39 17.77 -29.05
N ALA A 147 19.12 18.16 -28.01
CA ALA A 147 20.12 17.33 -27.35
C ALA A 147 19.63 17.01 -25.93
N ASP A 148 19.75 15.75 -25.51
CA ASP A 148 19.32 15.32 -24.18
C ASP A 148 20.13 14.13 -23.67
N TRP A 149 20.17 13.95 -22.34
CA TRP A 149 20.91 12.89 -21.64
C TRP A 149 20.36 12.64 -20.23
N PRO A 150 20.63 11.47 -19.62
CA PRO A 150 20.19 11.17 -18.27
C PRO A 150 21.03 11.87 -17.19
N SER A 151 20.39 12.14 -16.05
CA SER A 151 21.10 12.60 -14.84
C SER A 151 21.68 11.43 -14.03
N VAL A 152 20.89 10.37 -13.82
CA VAL A 152 21.31 9.15 -13.12
C VAL A 152 21.82 8.12 -14.13
N GLN A 153 22.98 7.50 -13.89
CA GLN A 153 23.66 6.67 -14.89
C GLN A 153 22.94 5.34 -15.18
N TYR A 154 22.48 4.63 -14.14
CA TYR A 154 21.71 3.39 -14.25
C TYR A 154 20.34 3.57 -13.63
N ARG A 155 19.28 3.33 -14.39
CA ARG A 155 17.89 3.64 -14.02
C ARG A 155 17.04 2.44 -14.40
N GLY A 156 16.32 1.88 -13.44
CA GLY A 156 15.70 0.59 -13.66
C GLY A 156 14.66 0.17 -12.65
N ILE A 157 14.24 -1.08 -12.79
CA ILE A 157 13.23 -1.72 -11.96
C ILE A 157 13.75 -3.01 -11.35
N PHE A 158 13.08 -3.47 -10.31
CA PHE A 158 13.19 -4.81 -9.76
C PHE A 158 11.81 -5.48 -9.88
N LEU A 159 11.75 -6.55 -10.69
CA LEU A 159 10.60 -7.45 -10.70
C LEU A 159 10.73 -8.35 -9.46
N ASN A 160 9.81 -8.20 -8.52
CA ASN A 160 9.79 -8.87 -7.23
C ASN A 160 8.34 -9.17 -6.85
N ASP A 161 8.07 -10.04 -5.88
CA ASP A 161 6.68 -10.37 -5.51
C ASP A 161 5.84 -10.72 -6.76
N GLU A 162 6.50 -11.41 -7.70
CA GLU A 162 6.10 -11.50 -9.10
C GLU A 162 5.19 -12.69 -9.41
N GLU A 163 4.58 -13.31 -8.41
CA GLU A 163 3.80 -14.54 -8.57
C GLU A 163 2.63 -14.34 -9.55
N GLU A 164 1.98 -13.18 -9.54
CA GLU A 164 0.93 -12.82 -10.50
C GLU A 164 1.48 -12.63 -11.92
N LEU A 165 2.71 -12.10 -12.06
CA LEU A 165 3.38 -12.01 -13.37
C LEU A 165 3.77 -13.40 -13.90
N ASP A 166 4.13 -14.33 -13.02
CA ASP A 166 4.42 -15.72 -13.38
C ASP A 166 3.15 -16.46 -13.80
N ASP A 167 2.03 -16.25 -13.11
CA ASP A 167 0.73 -16.77 -13.51
C ASP A 167 0.26 -16.21 -14.85
N TRP A 168 0.43 -14.91 -15.06
CA TRP A 168 0.21 -14.29 -16.37
C TRP A 168 1.12 -14.92 -17.45
N ALA A 169 2.41 -15.07 -17.17
CA ALA A 169 3.35 -15.63 -18.14
C ALA A 169 3.00 -17.08 -18.50
N ARG A 170 2.64 -17.91 -17.53
CA ARG A 170 2.14 -19.29 -17.75
C ARG A 170 0.98 -19.35 -18.74
N LEU A 171 0.08 -18.37 -18.70
CA LEU A 171 -1.12 -18.32 -19.54
C LEU A 171 -0.86 -17.68 -20.91
N HIS A 172 0.04 -16.70 -20.98
CA HIS A 172 0.16 -15.79 -22.14
C HIS A 172 1.48 -15.91 -22.91
N THR A 173 2.47 -16.66 -22.43
CA THR A 173 3.72 -16.87 -23.15
C THR A 173 3.94 -18.33 -23.58
N PRO A 174 4.55 -18.59 -24.77
CA PRO A 174 4.82 -19.95 -25.23
C PRO A 174 5.79 -20.75 -24.36
N ASP A 175 6.66 -20.07 -23.61
CA ASP A 175 7.65 -20.66 -22.71
C ASP A 175 7.12 -20.88 -21.28
N GLY A 176 5.91 -20.39 -20.97
CA GLY A 176 5.20 -20.65 -19.71
C GLY A 176 5.95 -20.17 -18.46
N THR A 177 6.84 -19.18 -18.60
CA THR A 177 7.70 -18.65 -17.54
C THR A 177 7.92 -17.16 -17.79
N ILE A 178 8.43 -16.45 -16.78
CA ILE A 178 8.99 -15.10 -16.97
C ILE A 178 10.33 -15.23 -17.72
N GLY A 179 10.24 -15.57 -19.01
CA GLY A 179 11.36 -15.91 -19.89
C GLY A 179 11.56 -14.91 -21.03
N PRO A 180 12.26 -15.28 -22.11
CA PRO A 180 12.66 -14.35 -23.17
C PRO A 180 11.48 -13.61 -23.83
N VAL A 181 10.29 -14.21 -23.89
CA VAL A 181 9.11 -13.56 -24.47
C VAL A 181 8.63 -12.40 -23.58
N ALA A 182 8.38 -12.67 -22.29
CA ALA A 182 8.01 -11.64 -21.32
C ALA A 182 9.11 -10.56 -21.22
N TYR A 183 10.37 -10.97 -21.07
CA TYR A 183 11.49 -10.05 -20.98
C TYR A 183 11.66 -9.18 -22.24
N SER A 184 11.37 -9.68 -23.44
CA SER A 184 11.44 -8.85 -24.65
C SER A 184 10.50 -7.64 -24.58
N HIS A 185 9.28 -7.84 -24.08
CA HIS A 185 8.30 -6.78 -23.90
C HIS A 185 8.66 -5.85 -22.73
N ILE A 186 9.26 -6.38 -21.65
CA ILE A 186 9.73 -5.57 -20.51
C ILE A 186 10.94 -4.72 -20.91
N PHE A 187 11.89 -5.27 -21.65
CA PHE A 187 13.07 -4.54 -22.12
C PHE A 187 12.69 -3.43 -23.11
N GLU A 188 11.74 -3.68 -24.01
CA GLU A 188 11.20 -2.62 -24.87
C GLU A 188 10.54 -1.50 -24.04
N LEU A 189 9.73 -1.85 -23.04
CA LEU A 189 9.12 -0.87 -22.13
C LEU A 189 10.18 -0.01 -21.44
N LEU A 190 11.19 -0.64 -20.84
CA LEU A 190 12.28 0.07 -20.16
C LEU A 190 13.00 1.04 -21.11
N LEU A 191 13.34 0.60 -22.32
CA LEU A 191 14.03 1.46 -23.29
C LEU A 191 13.14 2.61 -23.78
N ARG A 192 11.83 2.38 -23.98
CA ARG A 192 10.87 3.44 -24.33
C ARG A 192 10.73 4.48 -23.21
N LEU A 193 10.85 4.05 -21.96
CA LEU A 193 10.88 4.92 -20.78
C LEU A 193 12.26 5.52 -20.47
N LYS A 194 13.25 5.31 -21.35
CA LYS A 194 14.64 5.75 -21.20
C LYS A 194 15.34 5.18 -19.96
N ALA A 195 14.90 4.02 -19.50
CA ALA A 195 15.58 3.18 -18.52
C ALA A 195 16.57 2.21 -19.20
N ASN A 196 17.52 1.68 -18.44
CA ASN A 196 18.60 0.83 -18.95
C ASN A 196 18.99 -0.33 -18.01
N TYR A 197 18.34 -0.49 -16.87
CA TYR A 197 18.77 -1.40 -15.82
C TYR A 197 17.60 -2.25 -15.29
N ILE A 198 17.88 -3.50 -14.89
CA ILE A 198 16.88 -4.40 -14.32
C ILE A 198 17.48 -5.32 -13.26
N TRP A 199 16.75 -5.55 -12.18
CA TRP A 199 16.83 -6.75 -11.36
C TRP A 199 15.68 -7.68 -11.76
N PRO A 200 15.97 -8.88 -12.30
CA PRO A 200 14.96 -9.79 -12.80
C PRO A 200 14.20 -10.51 -11.68
N ALA A 201 13.08 -11.14 -12.05
CA ALA A 201 12.31 -12.04 -11.19
C ALA A 201 13.20 -13.14 -10.58
N MET A 202 12.94 -13.50 -9.33
CA MET A 202 13.75 -14.43 -8.55
C MET A 202 12.99 -15.33 -7.55
N HIS A 203 11.71 -15.09 -7.25
CA HIS A 203 10.90 -15.91 -6.34
C HIS A 203 10.38 -17.19 -6.99
N VAL A 204 9.95 -17.12 -8.26
CA VAL A 204 9.23 -18.21 -8.96
C VAL A 204 10.09 -19.00 -9.95
N ASN A 205 11.14 -18.37 -10.47
CA ASN A 205 12.17 -18.98 -11.32
C ASN A 205 13.50 -18.22 -11.12
N TYR A 206 14.52 -18.49 -11.94
CA TYR A 206 15.79 -17.75 -11.89
C TYR A 206 16.28 -17.37 -13.29
N PHE A 207 16.68 -16.10 -13.44
CA PHE A 207 17.03 -15.49 -14.72
C PHE A 207 18.11 -16.25 -15.50
N ASN A 208 19.16 -16.71 -14.81
CA ASN A 208 20.28 -17.41 -15.42
C ASN A 208 19.99 -18.88 -15.78
N GLY A 209 18.84 -19.42 -15.38
CA GLY A 209 18.40 -20.77 -15.74
C GLY A 209 18.15 -20.93 -17.23
N ASN A 210 17.82 -19.82 -17.92
CA ASN A 210 17.75 -19.75 -19.37
C ASN A 210 18.79 -18.75 -19.89
N SER A 211 19.86 -19.24 -20.53
CA SER A 211 20.94 -18.39 -21.06
C SER A 211 20.49 -17.39 -22.13
N GLU A 212 19.32 -17.61 -22.74
CA GLU A 212 18.72 -16.69 -23.69
C GLU A 212 18.24 -15.39 -23.04
N ASN A 213 17.91 -15.39 -21.75
CA ASN A 213 17.51 -14.18 -21.02
C ASN A 213 18.64 -13.13 -21.01
N GLY A 214 19.86 -13.55 -20.61
CA GLY A 214 21.04 -12.67 -20.62
C GLY A 214 21.48 -12.29 -22.03
N ALA A 215 21.39 -13.21 -22.99
CA ALA A 215 21.70 -12.92 -24.39
C ALA A 215 20.72 -11.89 -24.98
N LEU A 216 19.43 -11.98 -24.65
CA LEU A 216 18.41 -11.02 -25.07
C LEU A 216 18.65 -9.64 -24.46
N ALA A 217 18.96 -9.57 -23.15
CA ALA A 217 19.28 -8.32 -22.49
C ALA A 217 20.45 -7.59 -23.17
N GLU A 218 21.55 -8.29 -23.46
CA GLU A 218 22.69 -7.73 -24.20
C GLU A 218 22.30 -7.30 -25.62
N ARG A 219 21.52 -8.11 -26.35
CA ARG A 219 21.08 -7.77 -27.72
C ARG A 219 20.18 -6.56 -27.78
N MET A 220 19.38 -6.29 -26.74
CA MET A 220 18.51 -5.12 -26.62
C MET A 220 19.18 -3.93 -25.91
N GLY A 221 20.32 -4.14 -25.26
CA GLY A 221 21.08 -3.10 -24.58
C GLY A 221 20.68 -2.84 -23.12
N ILE A 222 20.04 -3.79 -22.44
CA ILE A 222 19.69 -3.71 -21.01
C ILE A 222 20.85 -4.24 -20.15
N VAL A 223 21.16 -3.51 -19.08
CA VAL A 223 22.14 -3.90 -18.07
C VAL A 223 21.44 -4.70 -16.97
N VAL A 224 21.89 -5.92 -16.71
CA VAL A 224 21.29 -6.81 -15.70
C VAL A 224 22.07 -6.73 -14.39
N GLY A 225 21.36 -6.53 -13.28
CA GLY A 225 21.88 -6.71 -11.92
C GLY A 225 21.01 -7.68 -11.13
N THR A 226 21.29 -7.79 -9.83
CA THR A 226 20.52 -8.65 -8.92
C THR A 226 20.32 -8.01 -7.55
N SER A 227 19.31 -8.51 -6.83
CA SER A 227 18.92 -8.04 -5.51
C SER A 227 20.04 -8.22 -4.46
N HIS A 228 19.86 -7.62 -3.28
CA HIS A 228 20.84 -7.62 -2.18
C HIS A 228 21.13 -8.99 -1.55
N CYS A 229 20.39 -10.04 -1.89
CA CYS A 229 20.61 -11.41 -1.42
C CYS A 229 21.13 -12.33 -2.55
N ASP A 230 21.24 -11.81 -3.78
CA ASP A 230 21.60 -12.56 -4.98
C ASP A 230 23.00 -12.17 -5.48
N MET A 231 24.01 -12.80 -4.92
CA MET A 231 25.41 -12.41 -5.11
C MET A 231 25.93 -12.83 -6.48
N LEU A 232 26.63 -11.92 -7.16
CA LEU A 232 27.28 -12.18 -8.44
C LEU A 232 26.32 -12.78 -9.50
N LEU A 233 25.12 -12.21 -9.60
CA LEU A 233 24.04 -12.61 -10.52
C LEU A 233 23.45 -14.01 -10.26
N ARG A 234 23.59 -14.56 -9.06
CA ARG A 234 22.98 -15.84 -8.69
C ARG A 234 21.69 -15.62 -7.90
N SER A 235 20.55 -16.11 -8.41
CA SER A 235 19.24 -16.02 -7.75
C SER A 235 19.09 -17.17 -6.76
N ASN A 236 19.55 -16.98 -5.53
CA ASN A 236 19.88 -18.10 -4.65
C ASN A 236 18.67 -18.99 -4.28
N GLN A 237 17.46 -18.43 -4.17
CA GLN A 237 16.25 -19.18 -3.78
C GLN A 237 15.97 -20.37 -4.70
N ASN A 238 16.06 -20.16 -6.01
CA ASN A 238 15.71 -21.17 -7.02
C ASN A 238 16.91 -21.74 -7.77
N GLU A 239 18.12 -21.25 -7.51
CA GLU A 239 19.33 -21.65 -8.25
C GLU A 239 20.30 -22.52 -7.42
N TRP A 240 20.42 -22.29 -6.11
CA TRP A 240 21.44 -22.95 -5.28
C TRP A 240 21.25 -24.46 -5.20
N THR A 241 20.04 -24.92 -4.85
CA THR A 241 19.74 -26.34 -4.66
C THR A 241 19.88 -27.13 -5.98
N PRO A 242 19.25 -26.71 -7.11
CA PRO A 242 19.45 -27.40 -8.38
C PRO A 242 20.91 -27.41 -8.85
N TRP A 243 21.68 -26.36 -8.57
CA TRP A 243 23.10 -26.32 -8.90
C TRP A 243 23.89 -27.36 -8.10
N LEU A 244 23.68 -27.46 -6.77
CA LEU A 244 24.32 -28.48 -5.94
C LEU A 244 24.05 -29.90 -6.44
N GLU A 245 22.78 -30.19 -6.75
CA GLU A 245 22.36 -31.48 -7.30
C GLU A 245 23.07 -31.78 -8.62
N SER A 246 23.17 -30.81 -9.52
CA SER A 246 23.87 -30.96 -10.80
C SER A 246 25.37 -31.28 -10.64
N LYS A 247 25.97 -30.85 -9.53
CA LYS A 247 27.38 -31.09 -9.16
C LYS A 247 27.58 -32.36 -8.33
N GLY A 248 26.51 -32.97 -7.85
CA GLY A 248 26.57 -34.10 -6.92
C GLY A 248 27.06 -33.74 -5.52
N TYR A 249 26.85 -32.48 -5.10
CA TYR A 249 27.17 -32.03 -3.75
C TYR A 249 25.96 -32.24 -2.83
N THR A 250 26.18 -32.89 -1.69
CA THR A 250 25.13 -33.19 -0.71
C THR A 250 25.44 -32.66 0.69
N ASP A 251 26.63 -32.08 0.88
CA ASP A 251 27.19 -31.67 2.18
C ASP A 251 27.57 -30.18 2.23
N ALA A 252 27.11 -29.39 1.25
CA ALA A 252 27.38 -27.96 1.17
C ALA A 252 26.23 -27.13 1.77
N GLU A 253 26.59 -26.12 2.55
CA GLU A 253 25.66 -25.14 3.12
C GLU A 253 25.98 -23.75 2.56
N TYR A 254 24.96 -22.92 2.32
CA TYR A 254 25.14 -21.54 1.88
C TYR A 254 25.61 -20.62 3.03
N ASP A 255 26.78 -20.93 3.58
CA ASP A 255 27.38 -20.27 4.74
C ASP A 255 28.91 -20.18 4.57
N TYR A 256 29.41 -18.96 4.35
CA TYR A 256 30.84 -18.72 4.13
C TYR A 256 31.67 -18.79 5.42
N SER A 257 31.05 -18.84 6.60
CA SER A 257 31.76 -19.02 7.86
C SER A 257 32.39 -20.43 7.96
N ILE A 258 31.86 -21.41 7.23
CA ILE A 258 32.36 -22.80 7.19
C ILE A 258 33.58 -22.89 6.25
N PRO A 259 34.81 -23.12 6.76
CA PRO A 259 36.02 -23.10 5.95
C PRO A 259 36.21 -24.36 5.09
N GLY A 260 37.28 -24.38 4.28
CA GLY A 260 37.68 -25.55 3.48
C GLY A 260 36.76 -25.79 2.30
N ARG A 261 36.36 -27.05 2.09
CA ARG A 261 35.57 -27.49 0.93
C ARG A 261 34.28 -26.68 0.74
N ASN A 262 33.59 -26.27 1.81
CA ASN A 262 32.36 -25.50 1.70
C ASN A 262 32.60 -24.13 1.01
N ARG A 263 33.66 -23.41 1.41
CA ARG A 263 34.07 -22.17 0.74
C ARG A 263 34.47 -22.39 -0.71
N GLU A 264 35.19 -23.47 -1.00
CA GLU A 264 35.59 -23.79 -2.38
C GLU A 264 34.35 -23.99 -3.28
N ILE A 265 33.31 -24.67 -2.77
CA ILE A 265 32.03 -24.87 -3.47
C ILE A 265 31.32 -23.53 -3.70
N LEU A 266 31.25 -22.65 -2.69
CA LEU A 266 30.65 -21.30 -2.84
C LEU A 266 31.41 -20.46 -3.88
N LEU A 267 32.74 -20.52 -3.88
CA LEU A 267 33.57 -19.83 -4.87
C LEU A 267 33.38 -20.42 -6.28
N GLU A 268 33.21 -21.73 -6.43
CA GLU A 268 32.87 -22.37 -7.72
C GLU A 268 31.51 -21.89 -8.22
N TYR A 269 30.49 -21.90 -7.36
CA TYR A 269 29.16 -21.42 -7.67
C TYR A 269 29.18 -19.99 -8.20
N TRP A 270 29.90 -19.08 -7.54
CA TRP A 270 30.05 -17.71 -8.00
C TRP A 270 30.87 -17.57 -9.29
N ARG A 271 31.99 -18.32 -9.41
CA ARG A 271 32.88 -18.29 -10.58
C ARG A 271 32.13 -18.62 -11.87
N GLU A 272 31.24 -19.59 -11.83
CA GLU A 272 30.46 -20.02 -13.00
C GLU A 272 29.46 -18.97 -13.48
N SER A 273 28.82 -18.21 -12.57
CA SER A 273 27.93 -17.10 -12.98
C SER A 273 28.71 -15.98 -13.66
N ILE A 274 29.87 -15.61 -13.12
CA ILE A 274 30.78 -14.63 -13.74
C ILE A 274 31.20 -15.13 -15.14
N GLY A 275 31.49 -16.43 -15.25
CA GLY A 275 31.83 -17.07 -16.52
C GLY A 275 30.70 -17.05 -17.55
N GLN A 276 29.46 -17.31 -17.13
CA GLN A 276 28.26 -17.27 -17.97
C GLN A 276 28.00 -15.84 -18.50
N ASN A 277 28.18 -14.84 -17.65
CA ASN A 277 27.87 -13.44 -17.96
C ASN A 277 29.08 -12.64 -18.48
N ARG A 278 30.22 -13.30 -18.74
CA ARG A 278 31.50 -12.66 -19.09
C ARG A 278 31.48 -11.76 -20.31
N ASN A 279 30.50 -11.89 -21.21
CA ASN A 279 30.41 -11.13 -22.46
C ASN A 279 29.26 -10.11 -22.44
N TYR A 280 28.52 -10.01 -21.34
CA TYR A 280 27.36 -9.13 -21.22
C TYR A 280 27.70 -7.89 -20.39
N GLU A 281 26.91 -6.84 -20.56
CA GLU A 281 26.92 -5.67 -19.69
C GLU A 281 26.06 -5.93 -18.46
N VAL A 282 26.71 -6.13 -17.31
CA VAL A 282 26.05 -6.55 -16.07
C VAL A 282 26.60 -5.80 -14.84
N CYS A 283 25.83 -5.85 -13.77
CA CYS A 283 26.20 -5.38 -12.44
C CYS A 283 26.41 -6.57 -11.50
N PHE A 284 27.57 -6.66 -10.89
CA PHE A 284 27.89 -7.69 -9.91
C PHE A 284 27.55 -7.19 -8.50
N THR A 285 26.49 -7.74 -7.91
CA THR A 285 26.16 -7.51 -6.51
C THR A 285 27.15 -8.28 -5.62
N MET A 286 27.81 -7.56 -4.72
CA MET A 286 28.89 -8.02 -3.85
C MET A 286 28.40 -8.16 -2.40
N GLY A 287 29.14 -8.91 -1.59
CA GLY A 287 28.80 -9.22 -0.20
C GLY A 287 28.18 -10.60 -0.07
N MET A 288 27.43 -10.85 1.01
CA MET A 288 26.65 -12.07 1.17
C MET A 288 25.56 -11.88 2.21
N ARG A 289 24.38 -12.40 1.90
CA ARG A 289 23.26 -12.64 2.83
C ARG A 289 22.79 -14.08 2.65
N GLY A 290 21.81 -14.50 3.43
CA GLY A 290 21.22 -15.83 3.30
C GLY A 290 20.34 -15.95 2.06
N ILE A 291 19.85 -17.17 1.81
CA ILE A 291 18.93 -17.48 0.71
C ILE A 291 17.58 -16.78 0.98
N HIS A 292 16.95 -16.21 -0.06
CA HIS A 292 15.59 -15.63 0.01
C HIS A 292 15.40 -14.53 1.06
N ASP A 293 16.25 -13.50 0.99
CA ASP A 293 16.23 -12.34 1.90
C ASP A 293 16.46 -12.68 3.39
N SER A 294 16.90 -13.91 3.71
CA SER A 294 17.33 -14.27 5.06
C SER A 294 18.65 -13.60 5.44
N GLY A 295 18.89 -13.49 6.74
CA GLY A 295 20.05 -12.77 7.28
C GLY A 295 21.39 -13.42 6.90
N PHE A 296 22.50 -12.67 7.07
CA PHE A 296 23.84 -13.22 6.89
C PHE A 296 24.15 -14.36 7.89
N HIS A 297 23.95 -15.61 7.44
CA HIS A 297 24.18 -16.82 8.22
C HIS A 297 25.67 -17.07 8.46
N THR A 298 26.03 -17.30 9.73
CA THR A 298 27.42 -17.49 10.16
C THR A 298 27.53 -18.56 11.23
N ARG A 299 27.04 -19.77 10.96
CA ARG A 299 26.91 -20.86 11.94
C ARG A 299 28.21 -21.15 12.69
N ALA A 300 29.35 -21.14 12.01
CA ALA A 300 30.64 -21.40 12.65
C ALA A 300 31.04 -20.31 13.67
N ILE A 301 30.61 -19.07 13.46
CA ILE A 301 30.81 -17.95 14.40
C ILE A 301 29.75 -18.02 15.51
N ASP A 302 28.50 -18.27 15.14
CA ASP A 302 27.36 -18.25 16.06
C ASP A 302 27.42 -19.40 17.07
N ALA A 303 27.92 -20.57 16.67
CA ALA A 303 28.12 -21.74 17.53
C ALA A 303 29.42 -21.71 18.36
N ASP A 304 30.30 -20.70 18.17
CA ASP A 304 31.52 -20.59 18.96
C ASP A 304 31.23 -19.97 20.33
N ASP A 305 31.08 -20.82 21.35
CA ASP A 305 30.84 -20.42 22.74
C ASP A 305 32.04 -19.71 23.39
N SER A 306 33.22 -19.71 22.75
CA SER A 306 34.38 -18.97 23.25
C SER A 306 34.32 -17.47 22.93
N LEU A 307 33.45 -17.05 22.01
CA LEU A 307 33.29 -15.67 21.60
C LEU A 307 32.13 -14.98 22.35
N THR A 308 32.42 -13.80 22.89
CA THR A 308 31.39 -12.86 23.37
C THR A 308 30.51 -12.35 22.22
N LYS A 309 29.35 -11.75 22.51
CA LYS A 309 28.46 -11.19 21.50
C LYS A 309 29.17 -10.13 20.64
N GLU A 310 29.98 -9.30 21.26
CA GLU A 310 30.78 -8.25 20.61
C GLU A 310 31.85 -8.87 19.70
N GLN A 311 32.57 -9.90 20.18
CA GLN A 311 33.55 -10.62 19.35
C GLN A 311 32.90 -11.36 18.18
N LYS A 312 31.70 -11.93 18.35
CA LYS A 312 30.93 -12.52 17.24
C LYS A 312 30.59 -11.46 16.19
N LYS A 313 30.13 -10.27 16.61
CA LYS A 313 29.88 -9.15 15.68
C LYS A 313 31.14 -8.73 14.92
N GLU A 314 32.26 -8.53 15.60
CA GLU A 314 33.54 -8.22 14.95
C GLU A 314 33.98 -9.31 13.97
N ALA A 315 33.78 -10.58 14.33
CA ALA A 315 34.08 -11.72 13.45
C ALA A 315 33.20 -11.71 12.19
N LYS A 316 31.90 -11.37 12.32
CA LYS A 316 30.99 -11.22 11.18
C LYS A 316 31.42 -10.08 10.25
N VAL A 317 31.82 -8.93 10.79
CA VAL A 317 32.36 -7.81 10.00
C VAL A 317 33.61 -8.24 9.22
N LYS A 318 34.56 -8.90 9.90
CA LYS A 318 35.79 -9.42 9.25
C LYS A 318 35.49 -10.45 8.17
N LEU A 319 34.53 -11.35 8.42
CA LEU A 319 34.11 -12.38 7.47
C LEU A 319 33.46 -11.76 6.22
N LEU A 320 32.53 -10.82 6.39
CA LEU A 320 31.89 -10.15 5.26
C LEU A 320 32.90 -9.35 4.43
N GLY A 321 33.86 -8.68 5.08
CA GLY A 321 34.98 -8.04 4.38
C GLY A 321 35.85 -9.05 3.61
N GLN A 322 36.04 -10.26 4.14
CA GLN A 322 36.75 -11.34 3.43
C GLN A 322 35.96 -11.82 2.20
N VAL A 323 34.65 -12.03 2.32
CA VAL A 323 33.78 -12.41 1.21
C VAL A 323 33.92 -11.43 0.05
N VAL A 324 33.83 -10.12 0.31
CA VAL A 324 33.94 -9.08 -0.73
C VAL A 324 35.32 -9.12 -1.41
N ARG A 325 36.41 -9.34 -0.65
CA ARG A 325 37.76 -9.48 -1.22
C ARG A 325 37.86 -10.69 -2.14
N ASP A 326 37.36 -11.85 -1.72
CA ASP A 326 37.44 -13.08 -2.50
C ASP A 326 36.57 -13.01 -3.76
N GLN A 327 35.39 -12.40 -3.68
CA GLN A 327 34.54 -12.12 -4.85
C GLN A 327 35.22 -11.18 -5.84
N ARG A 328 35.91 -10.13 -5.36
CA ARG A 328 36.66 -9.23 -6.24
C ARG A 328 37.81 -9.95 -6.94
N GLN A 329 38.51 -10.82 -6.23
CA GLN A 329 39.56 -11.64 -6.83
C GLN A 329 39.00 -12.58 -7.91
N LEU A 330 37.83 -13.19 -7.68
CA LEU A 330 37.14 -14.00 -8.69
C LEU A 330 36.79 -13.19 -9.95
N LEU A 331 36.32 -11.95 -9.82
CA LEU A 331 36.03 -11.10 -10.97
C LEU A 331 37.27 -10.88 -11.83
N ILE A 332 38.42 -10.59 -11.21
CA ILE A 332 39.71 -10.42 -11.90
C ILE A 332 40.17 -11.73 -12.55
N GLU A 333 40.07 -12.86 -11.85
CA GLU A 333 40.46 -14.18 -12.38
C GLU A 333 39.67 -14.58 -13.62
N VAL A 334 38.36 -14.32 -13.64
CA VAL A 334 37.47 -14.79 -14.71
C VAL A 334 37.39 -13.79 -15.87
N LEU A 335 37.35 -12.49 -15.58
CA LEU A 335 37.16 -11.44 -16.58
C LEU A 335 38.48 -10.83 -17.08
N GLY A 336 39.59 -11.06 -16.36
CA GLY A 336 40.86 -10.37 -16.55
C GLY A 336 40.92 -9.03 -15.81
N GLU A 337 42.14 -8.52 -15.57
CA GLU A 337 42.41 -7.30 -14.77
C GLU A 337 41.57 -6.10 -15.21
N ASP A 338 41.58 -5.79 -16.51
CA ASP A 338 40.92 -4.59 -17.06
C ASP A 338 39.39 -4.66 -16.88
N LYS A 339 38.77 -5.76 -17.29
CA LYS A 339 37.31 -5.92 -17.21
C LYS A 339 36.83 -6.18 -15.78
N GLY A 340 37.58 -6.98 -15.01
CA GLY A 340 37.27 -7.28 -13.61
C GLY A 340 37.30 -6.05 -12.73
N THR A 341 38.29 -5.16 -12.92
CA THR A 341 38.39 -3.89 -12.17
C THR A 341 37.37 -2.86 -12.64
N ALA A 342 37.05 -2.82 -13.94
CA ALA A 342 36.08 -1.87 -14.50
C ALA A 342 34.60 -2.29 -14.34
N ALA A 343 34.33 -3.53 -13.92
CA ALA A 343 32.98 -4.04 -13.79
C ALA A 343 32.18 -3.25 -12.74
N LEU A 344 30.91 -2.95 -13.06
CA LEU A 344 30.00 -2.32 -12.12
C LEU A 344 29.76 -3.26 -10.94
N GLN A 345 30.13 -2.82 -9.75
CA GLN A 345 29.98 -3.55 -8.49
C GLN A 345 29.08 -2.76 -7.53
N THR A 346 28.12 -3.42 -6.93
CA THR A 346 27.20 -2.83 -5.95
C THR A 346 27.25 -3.57 -4.62
N PHE A 347 26.98 -2.86 -3.53
CA PHE A 347 26.77 -3.42 -2.20
C PHE A 347 25.59 -2.70 -1.58
N VAL A 348 24.66 -3.48 -1.03
CA VAL A 348 23.44 -2.97 -0.43
C VAL A 348 23.51 -3.23 1.08
N PRO A 349 23.85 -2.22 1.90
CA PRO A 349 23.78 -2.33 3.36
C PRO A 349 22.31 -2.35 3.81
N TYR A 350 21.64 -3.50 3.63
CA TYR A 350 20.21 -3.67 3.89
C TYR A 350 19.95 -4.49 5.16
N LYS A 351 18.89 -4.14 5.90
CA LYS A 351 18.50 -4.77 7.17
C LYS A 351 19.67 -4.94 8.14
N GLU A 352 20.07 -6.17 8.45
CA GLU A 352 21.13 -6.48 9.41
C GLU A 352 22.53 -6.09 8.91
N VAL A 353 22.73 -6.06 7.58
CA VAL A 353 24.02 -5.70 6.97
C VAL A 353 24.34 -4.23 7.18
N LEU A 354 23.33 -3.36 7.28
CA LEU A 354 23.54 -1.94 7.63
C LEU A 354 24.25 -1.81 8.98
N SER A 355 23.83 -2.61 9.97
CA SER A 355 24.50 -2.61 11.27
C SER A 355 25.95 -3.09 11.20
N LEU A 356 26.28 -4.04 10.30
CA LEU A 356 27.65 -4.49 10.10
C LEU A 356 28.49 -3.41 9.42
N TYR A 357 27.90 -2.70 8.45
CA TYR A 357 28.56 -1.57 7.80
C TYR A 357 28.91 -0.46 8.78
N ASP A 358 27.95 -0.07 9.62
CA ASP A 358 28.13 0.99 10.63
C ASP A 358 29.16 0.63 11.73
N GLN A 359 29.50 -0.65 11.87
CA GLN A 359 30.56 -1.13 12.77
C GLN A 359 31.97 -1.08 12.14
N GLY A 360 32.12 -0.46 10.97
CA GLY A 360 33.41 -0.25 10.32
C GLY A 360 33.79 -1.33 9.31
N LEU A 361 32.82 -1.89 8.59
CA LEU A 361 33.11 -2.76 7.44
C LEU A 361 33.84 -1.97 6.36
N GLU A 362 35.11 -2.30 6.12
CA GLU A 362 35.90 -1.69 5.06
C GLU A 362 35.50 -2.29 3.69
N LEU A 363 35.11 -1.41 2.76
CA LEU A 363 34.73 -1.77 1.39
C LEU A 363 35.60 -1.03 0.35
N PRO A 364 35.92 -1.64 -0.80
CA PRO A 364 36.65 -0.97 -1.89
C PRO A 364 36.00 0.34 -2.35
N GLU A 365 36.78 1.40 -2.52
CA GLU A 365 36.31 2.77 -2.84
C GLU A 365 35.47 2.87 -4.12
N ASP A 366 35.75 2.00 -5.10
CA ASP A 366 35.11 1.94 -6.42
C ASP A 366 33.78 1.17 -6.43
N LEU A 367 33.41 0.55 -5.30
CA LEU A 367 32.15 -0.15 -5.15
C LEU A 367 31.00 0.84 -4.87
N THR A 368 29.89 0.69 -5.59
CA THR A 368 28.70 1.56 -5.43
C THR A 368 27.87 1.13 -4.22
N LEU A 369 27.63 2.05 -3.27
CA LEU A 369 26.76 1.79 -2.13
C LEU A 369 25.30 2.08 -2.48
N ILE A 370 24.40 1.12 -2.31
CA ILE A 370 22.96 1.28 -2.61
C ILE A 370 22.19 1.52 -1.32
N TRP A 371 21.61 2.70 -1.15
CA TRP A 371 20.79 3.08 0.00
C TRP A 371 19.33 2.71 -0.25
N ALA A 372 18.70 2.07 0.73
CA ALA A 372 17.30 1.68 0.66
C ALA A 372 16.39 2.65 1.42
N ASN A 373 15.17 2.84 0.93
CA ASN A 373 14.08 3.30 1.78
C ASN A 373 13.67 2.20 2.78
N ASP A 374 12.72 2.51 3.66
CA ASP A 374 12.18 1.59 4.66
C ASP A 374 11.09 0.64 4.12
N ASN A 375 11.07 0.44 2.80
CA ASN A 375 10.05 -0.31 2.05
C ASN A 375 8.70 0.40 1.85
N PHE A 376 8.45 1.55 2.49
CA PHE A 376 7.17 2.28 2.40
C PHE A 376 7.31 3.69 1.82
N GLY A 377 8.46 3.97 1.22
CA GLY A 377 8.71 5.25 0.56
C GLY A 377 9.40 6.28 1.45
N HIS A 378 9.97 5.90 2.60
CA HIS A 378 10.75 6.82 3.45
C HIS A 378 12.23 6.43 3.47
N MET A 379 13.12 7.36 3.09
CA MET A 379 14.56 7.06 3.11
C MET A 379 15.06 6.83 4.54
N ARG A 380 15.71 5.68 4.80
CA ARG A 380 16.24 5.34 6.13
C ARG A 380 17.40 6.25 6.56
N ARG A 381 18.29 6.57 5.62
CA ARG A 381 19.31 7.62 5.75
C ARG A 381 19.88 8.02 4.38
N TYR A 382 20.61 9.12 4.35
CA TYR A 382 21.39 9.56 3.18
C TYR A 382 22.89 9.43 3.48
N PRO A 383 23.75 9.28 2.45
CA PRO A 383 25.19 9.14 2.66
C PRO A 383 25.81 10.39 3.29
N SER A 384 26.70 10.15 4.25
CA SER A 384 27.58 11.13 4.90
C SER A 384 28.57 11.77 3.92
N ALA A 385 29.29 12.80 4.35
CA ALA A 385 30.32 13.43 3.53
C ALA A 385 31.40 12.45 3.03
N ALA A 386 31.79 11.48 3.86
CA ALA A 386 32.76 10.46 3.48
C ALA A 386 32.19 9.49 2.43
N GLU A 387 30.97 8.98 2.64
CA GLU A 387 30.29 8.08 1.69
C GLU A 387 29.99 8.77 0.34
N ARG A 388 29.71 10.08 0.35
CA ARG A 388 29.53 10.88 -0.87
C ARG A 388 30.82 11.05 -1.68
N SER A 389 31.99 10.96 -1.05
CA SER A 389 33.29 11.16 -1.71
C SER A 389 33.87 9.91 -2.38
N ARG A 390 33.25 8.74 -2.18
CA ARG A 390 33.69 7.46 -2.75
C ARG A 390 33.64 7.49 -4.27
N SER A 391 34.64 6.89 -4.94
CA SER A 391 34.72 6.88 -6.41
C SER A 391 33.66 6.00 -7.07
N GLY A 392 33.17 4.97 -6.37
CA GLY A 392 32.02 4.15 -6.81
C GLY A 392 30.70 4.90 -6.79
N GLY A 393 30.61 5.97 -5.98
CA GLY A 393 29.38 6.73 -5.79
C GLY A 393 28.30 5.96 -5.03
N ASN A 394 27.07 6.48 -5.10
CA ASN A 394 25.93 5.98 -4.33
C ASN A 394 24.71 5.75 -5.24
N GLY A 395 23.94 4.72 -4.94
CA GLY A 395 22.67 4.38 -5.59
C GLY A 395 21.50 4.25 -4.62
N LEU A 396 20.32 4.02 -5.17
CA LEU A 396 19.03 4.04 -4.52
C LEU A 396 18.29 2.73 -4.82
N TYR A 397 17.77 2.08 -3.78
CA TYR A 397 16.75 1.06 -3.87
C TYR A 397 15.45 1.58 -3.24
N PHE A 398 14.40 1.72 -4.04
CA PHE A 398 13.11 2.28 -3.64
C PHE A 398 12.00 1.28 -3.88
N HIS A 399 10.85 1.47 -3.23
CA HIS A 399 9.72 0.52 -3.31
C HIS A 399 8.45 1.19 -3.80
N GLY A 400 7.80 0.57 -4.79
CA GLY A 400 6.40 0.78 -5.17
C GLY A 400 5.53 -0.47 -4.93
N SER A 401 6.12 -1.54 -4.39
CA SER A 401 5.48 -2.80 -4.00
C SER A 401 6.30 -3.40 -2.84
N TYR A 402 5.66 -4.09 -1.91
CA TYR A 402 6.37 -4.77 -0.82
C TYR A 402 5.59 -5.94 -0.21
N TRP A 403 6.21 -7.12 -0.23
CA TRP A 403 5.82 -8.25 0.61
C TRP A 403 6.55 -8.18 1.96
N ALA A 404 5.80 -7.87 3.02
CA ALA A 404 6.36 -7.63 4.34
C ALA A 404 6.85 -8.92 5.04
N ALA A 405 7.31 -8.80 6.28
CA ALA A 405 7.64 -9.97 7.11
C ALA A 405 6.35 -10.65 7.65
N PRO A 406 6.32 -12.01 7.75
CA PRO A 406 5.13 -12.76 8.15
C PRO A 406 4.42 -12.22 9.40
N GLY A 407 3.10 -12.05 9.25
CA GLY A 407 2.16 -11.66 10.31
C GLY A 407 2.34 -10.24 10.86
N THR A 408 3.03 -9.38 10.13
CA THR A 408 3.05 -7.93 10.43
C THR A 408 1.82 -7.20 9.89
N GLY A 409 1.11 -7.78 8.91
CA GLY A 409 -0.02 -7.16 8.23
C GLY A 409 0.35 -6.00 7.31
N MET A 410 1.64 -5.75 7.06
CA MET A 410 2.10 -4.55 6.37
C MET A 410 2.33 -4.70 4.85
N SER A 411 2.08 -5.88 4.26
CA SER A 411 2.24 -6.06 2.80
C SER A 411 1.33 -5.10 2.02
N TYR A 412 1.81 -4.56 0.92
CA TYR A 412 1.00 -3.82 -0.06
C TYR A 412 1.43 -4.24 -1.47
N LEU A 413 0.60 -5.07 -2.08
CA LEU A 413 0.92 -5.77 -3.34
C LEU A 413 -0.17 -5.57 -4.39
N PHE A 414 -1.35 -5.07 -4.00
CA PHE A 414 -2.46 -4.86 -4.92
C PHE A 414 -2.38 -3.49 -5.59
N ILE A 415 -2.24 -2.41 -4.82
CA ILE A 415 -2.06 -1.06 -5.37
C ILE A 415 -1.00 -0.27 -4.61
N ASN A 416 -0.22 0.53 -5.35
CA ASN A 416 0.58 1.58 -4.74
C ASN A 416 -0.27 2.84 -4.52
N SER A 417 -0.35 3.30 -3.27
CA SER A 417 -0.96 4.58 -2.89
C SER A 417 0.05 5.63 -2.41
N ILE A 418 1.37 5.37 -2.47
CA ILE A 418 2.39 6.36 -2.12
C ILE A 418 2.26 7.57 -3.06
N PRO A 419 2.00 8.79 -2.57
CA PRO A 419 1.82 9.95 -3.44
C PRO A 419 3.09 10.26 -4.24
N LEU A 420 2.95 10.64 -5.52
CA LEU A 420 4.09 11.12 -6.31
C LEU A 420 4.78 12.35 -5.68
N ALA A 421 4.07 13.13 -4.85
CA ALA A 421 4.67 14.19 -4.05
C ALA A 421 5.69 13.68 -3.02
N GLN A 422 5.37 12.59 -2.33
CA GLN A 422 6.30 11.89 -1.44
C GLN A 422 7.48 11.32 -2.24
N THR A 423 7.19 10.57 -3.30
CA THR A 423 8.23 9.95 -4.16
C THR A 423 9.17 11.02 -4.71
N GLY A 424 8.64 12.08 -5.32
CA GLY A 424 9.42 13.18 -5.90
C GLY A 424 10.29 13.89 -4.85
N ASN A 425 9.76 14.11 -3.64
CA ASN A 425 10.52 14.70 -2.54
C ASN A 425 11.69 13.80 -2.10
N GLU A 426 11.49 12.49 -1.97
CA GLU A 426 12.56 11.54 -1.64
C GLU A 426 13.62 11.41 -2.75
N LEU A 427 13.20 11.42 -4.01
CA LEU A 427 14.11 11.40 -5.16
C LEU A 427 14.93 12.69 -5.26
N LYS A 428 14.30 13.85 -4.99
CA LYS A 428 15.00 15.14 -4.87
C LYS A 428 16.09 15.07 -3.79
N LYS A 429 15.72 14.69 -2.56
CA LYS A 429 16.64 14.59 -1.43
C LYS A 429 17.78 13.59 -1.71
N SER A 430 17.48 12.47 -2.35
CA SER A 430 18.46 11.46 -2.74
C SER A 430 19.49 12.03 -3.73
N TRP A 431 19.03 12.70 -4.79
CA TRP A 431 19.91 13.33 -5.77
C TRP A 431 20.80 14.43 -5.17
N GLU A 432 20.20 15.32 -4.37
CA GLU A 432 20.90 16.43 -3.70
C GLU A 432 21.93 15.90 -2.70
N SER A 433 21.64 14.76 -2.06
CA SER A 433 22.55 14.08 -1.12
C SER A 433 23.60 13.18 -1.79
N GLY A 434 23.74 13.22 -3.12
CA GLY A 434 24.81 12.51 -3.83
C GLY A 434 24.50 11.06 -4.23
N ILE A 435 23.25 10.62 -4.15
CA ILE A 435 22.79 9.33 -4.64
C ILE A 435 22.47 9.43 -6.14
N ARG A 436 23.45 9.18 -7.01
CA ARG A 436 23.39 9.54 -8.45
C ARG A 436 23.79 8.43 -9.42
N LYS A 437 24.25 7.27 -8.92
CA LYS A 437 24.86 6.23 -9.75
C LYS A 437 23.83 5.24 -10.30
N VAL A 438 23.10 4.55 -9.42
CA VAL A 438 22.15 3.48 -9.76
C VAL A 438 20.84 3.73 -9.03
N TRP A 439 19.70 3.83 -9.72
CA TRP A 439 18.38 3.93 -9.10
C TRP A 439 17.50 2.75 -9.56
N VAL A 440 16.95 2.01 -8.60
CA VAL A 440 16.11 0.83 -8.84
C VAL A 440 14.82 0.97 -8.05
N LEU A 441 13.68 0.76 -8.71
CA LEU A 441 12.35 0.70 -8.10
C LEU A 441 11.86 -0.75 -8.05
N ASN A 442 11.52 -1.27 -6.87
CA ASN A 442 10.70 -2.48 -6.75
C ASN A 442 9.30 -2.18 -7.30
N VAL A 443 8.90 -2.90 -8.34
CA VAL A 443 7.63 -2.69 -9.06
C VAL A 443 6.67 -3.87 -8.91
N GLY A 444 6.92 -4.78 -7.98
CA GLY A 444 6.09 -5.97 -7.85
C GLY A 444 6.11 -6.80 -9.15
N GLY A 445 4.96 -7.40 -9.47
CA GLY A 445 4.66 -8.02 -10.76
C GLY A 445 4.44 -7.05 -11.94
N LEU A 446 5.00 -5.84 -11.90
CA LEU A 446 4.91 -4.75 -12.90
C LEU A 446 3.59 -3.96 -12.92
N LYS A 447 2.42 -4.61 -12.87
CA LYS A 447 1.10 -3.95 -12.85
C LYS A 447 0.50 -4.02 -11.43
N PRO A 448 -0.24 -3.01 -10.95
CA PRO A 448 -0.64 -1.76 -11.61
C PRO A 448 0.18 -0.52 -11.14
N VAL A 449 1.50 -0.54 -11.26
CA VAL A 449 2.40 0.56 -10.83
C VAL A 449 3.01 1.35 -11.99
N GLU A 450 2.30 1.42 -13.13
CA GLU A 450 2.80 1.98 -14.38
C GLU A 450 3.18 3.47 -14.26
N GLN A 451 2.30 4.29 -13.68
CA GLN A 451 2.54 5.71 -13.49
C GLN A 451 3.70 5.97 -12.51
N ASP A 452 3.78 5.17 -11.44
CA ASP A 452 4.83 5.24 -10.43
C ASP A 452 6.21 4.91 -11.04
N LEU A 453 6.27 3.84 -11.83
CA LEU A 453 7.45 3.41 -12.58
C LEU A 453 7.91 4.51 -13.54
N GLU A 454 7.00 5.05 -14.37
CA GLU A 454 7.35 6.10 -15.32
C GLU A 454 7.83 7.38 -14.62
N TYR A 455 7.15 7.80 -13.55
CA TYR A 455 7.57 8.95 -12.76
C TYR A 455 8.99 8.75 -12.20
N PHE A 456 9.27 7.59 -11.61
CA PHE A 456 10.58 7.28 -11.02
C PHE A 456 11.72 7.34 -12.06
N VAL A 457 11.56 6.66 -13.21
CA VAL A 457 12.63 6.60 -14.22
C VAL A 457 12.80 7.93 -14.96
N ARG A 458 11.71 8.67 -15.23
CA ARG A 458 11.79 10.03 -15.78
C ARG A 458 12.40 11.01 -14.79
N TYR A 459 12.10 10.90 -13.50
CA TYR A 459 12.76 11.71 -12.49
C TYR A 459 14.26 11.41 -12.48
N GLY A 460 14.69 10.15 -12.59
CA GLY A 460 16.10 9.78 -12.75
C GLY A 460 16.77 10.39 -13.98
N TRP A 461 16.03 10.58 -15.08
CA TRP A 461 16.51 11.30 -16.26
C TRP A 461 16.68 12.81 -15.99
N GLU A 462 15.74 13.42 -15.25
CA GLU A 462 15.64 14.86 -15.00
C GLU A 462 16.25 15.33 -13.67
N ALA A 463 16.77 14.44 -12.82
CA ALA A 463 17.13 14.73 -11.44
C ALA A 463 18.10 15.92 -11.30
N GLY A 464 19.12 15.99 -12.17
CA GLY A 464 20.13 17.05 -12.22
C GLY A 464 19.76 18.27 -13.05
N LYS A 465 18.55 18.33 -13.61
CA LYS A 465 18.07 19.46 -14.41
C LYS A 465 17.31 20.44 -13.53
N ALA A 466 17.48 21.73 -13.79
CA ALA A 466 16.79 22.80 -13.05
C ALA A 466 15.27 22.78 -13.32
N GLU A 467 14.90 22.46 -14.56
CA GLU A 467 13.51 22.34 -15.01
C GLU A 467 13.25 20.92 -15.51
N GLY A 468 11.99 20.48 -15.44
CA GLY A 468 11.55 19.16 -15.88
C GLY A 468 10.10 18.93 -15.48
N ILE A 469 9.40 18.07 -16.22
CA ILE A 469 7.98 17.81 -15.94
C ILE A 469 7.81 17.08 -14.60
N THR A 470 8.80 16.31 -14.17
CA THR A 470 8.76 15.55 -12.92
C THR A 470 8.97 16.40 -11.66
N LYS A 471 9.37 17.67 -11.81
CA LYS A 471 9.58 18.60 -10.68
C LYS A 471 8.28 19.02 -9.99
N ASP A 472 7.16 18.92 -10.71
CA ASP A 472 5.82 19.08 -10.18
C ASP A 472 5.02 17.80 -10.45
N PRO A 473 4.74 16.98 -9.42
CA PRO A 473 3.99 15.74 -9.56
C PRO A 473 2.61 15.92 -10.19
N ARG A 474 1.93 17.04 -9.93
CA ARG A 474 0.59 17.31 -10.47
C ARG A 474 0.67 17.62 -11.96
N LEU A 475 1.63 18.45 -12.37
CA LEU A 475 1.87 18.73 -13.79
C LEU A 475 2.32 17.48 -14.55
N PHE A 476 3.12 16.61 -13.91
CA PHE A 476 3.45 15.30 -14.46
C PHE A 476 2.20 14.46 -14.72
N THR A 477 1.32 14.28 -13.72
CA THR A 477 0.09 13.50 -13.89
C THR A 477 -0.80 14.10 -14.98
N GLU A 478 -0.94 15.42 -15.02
CA GLU A 478 -1.71 16.10 -16.07
C GLU A 478 -1.14 15.80 -17.47
N HIS A 479 0.17 15.98 -17.64
CA HIS A 479 0.86 15.68 -18.88
C HIS A 479 0.71 14.22 -19.28
N TRP A 480 0.91 13.31 -18.33
CA TRP A 480 0.86 11.87 -18.55
C TRP A 480 -0.52 11.40 -19.00
N ILE A 481 -1.59 11.94 -18.40
CA ILE A 481 -2.97 11.65 -18.83
C ILE A 481 -3.22 12.20 -20.23
N ASN A 482 -2.85 13.45 -20.51
CA ASN A 482 -3.07 14.07 -21.82
C ASN A 482 -2.22 13.46 -22.95
N ALA A 483 -1.08 12.85 -22.62
CA ALA A 483 -0.24 12.14 -23.58
C ALA A 483 -0.89 10.81 -24.02
N ASN A 484 -1.55 10.11 -23.09
CA ASN A 484 -2.14 8.80 -23.35
C ASN A 484 -3.62 8.89 -23.81
N PHE A 485 -4.38 9.87 -23.34
CA PHE A 485 -5.83 9.94 -23.50
C PHE A 485 -6.30 11.21 -24.22
N SER A 486 -7.43 11.12 -24.90
CA SER A 486 -8.07 12.22 -25.62
C SER A 486 -8.92 13.08 -24.67
N GLY A 487 -9.42 14.22 -25.16
CA GLY A 487 -10.38 15.06 -24.42
C GLY A 487 -9.78 16.11 -23.48
N GLY A 488 -8.49 16.05 -23.15
CA GLY A 488 -7.83 17.08 -22.33
C GLY A 488 -8.17 16.99 -20.84
N HIS A 489 -8.47 15.79 -20.34
CA HIS A 489 -8.89 15.55 -18.96
C HIS A 489 -7.75 15.61 -17.92
N GLY A 490 -6.51 15.87 -18.33
CA GLY A 490 -5.32 15.75 -17.48
C GLY A 490 -5.37 16.57 -16.19
N ALA A 491 -5.82 17.83 -16.24
CA ALA A 491 -5.86 18.69 -15.04
C ALA A 491 -6.85 18.17 -13.99
N GLU A 492 -8.01 17.65 -14.43
CA GLU A 492 -9.00 17.03 -13.55
C GLU A 492 -8.48 15.70 -13.01
N ALA A 493 -7.98 14.81 -13.88
CA ALA A 493 -7.44 13.52 -13.48
C ALA A 493 -6.26 13.67 -12.50
N ALA A 494 -5.42 14.70 -12.65
CA ALA A 494 -4.34 15.01 -11.72
C ALA A 494 -4.87 15.43 -10.34
N GLN A 495 -5.93 16.24 -10.29
CA GLN A 495 -6.61 16.56 -9.03
C GLN A 495 -7.17 15.30 -8.36
N LEU A 496 -7.86 14.45 -9.13
CA LEU A 496 -8.43 13.20 -8.63
C LEU A 496 -7.35 12.26 -8.10
N TYR A 497 -6.23 12.12 -8.83
CA TYR A 497 -5.09 11.30 -8.41
C TYR A 497 -4.45 11.82 -7.11
N THR A 498 -4.20 13.12 -6.98
CA THR A 498 -3.64 13.70 -5.74
C THR A 498 -4.54 13.42 -4.55
N ALA A 499 -5.85 13.66 -4.68
CA ALA A 499 -6.81 13.40 -3.60
C ALA A 499 -6.91 11.89 -3.29
N PHE A 500 -6.94 11.04 -4.31
CA PHE A 500 -6.90 9.58 -4.16
C PHE A 500 -5.67 9.14 -3.36
N ALA A 501 -4.48 9.60 -3.75
CA ALA A 501 -3.23 9.21 -3.12
C ALA A 501 -3.17 9.70 -1.67
N GLN A 502 -3.53 10.96 -1.39
CA GLN A 502 -3.54 11.46 -0.01
C GLN A 502 -4.55 10.73 0.87
N ALA A 503 -5.76 10.44 0.37
CA ALA A 503 -6.75 9.68 1.11
C ALA A 503 -6.26 8.25 1.37
N THR A 504 -5.84 7.52 0.34
CA THR A 504 -5.49 6.09 0.44
C THR A 504 -4.09 5.82 0.98
N ASN A 505 -3.22 6.83 1.10
CA ASN A 505 -1.95 6.65 1.79
C ASN A 505 -2.10 6.74 3.31
N VAL A 506 -3.12 7.45 3.85
CA VAL A 506 -3.41 7.45 5.31
C VAL A 506 -3.53 6.02 5.85
N ARG A 507 -4.22 5.16 5.09
CA ARG A 507 -4.33 3.73 5.31
C ARG A 507 -4.46 3.08 3.95
N LYS A 508 -3.47 2.27 3.55
CA LYS A 508 -3.52 1.50 2.30
C LYS A 508 -4.71 0.55 2.33
N ILE A 509 -5.27 0.22 1.18
CA ILE A 509 -6.49 -0.60 1.13
C ILE A 509 -6.25 -2.01 1.67
N GLU A 510 -5.03 -2.53 1.50
CA GLU A 510 -4.55 -3.80 2.04
C GLU A 510 -4.39 -3.76 3.57
N HIS A 511 -4.14 -2.57 4.12
CA HIS A 511 -3.95 -2.33 5.55
C HIS A 511 -5.25 -2.00 6.29
N MET A 512 -6.40 -2.01 5.60
CA MET A 512 -7.69 -1.72 6.22
C MET A 512 -7.99 -2.73 7.34
N GLN A 513 -8.37 -2.20 8.49
CA GLN A 513 -8.74 -2.95 9.69
C GLN A 513 -10.05 -2.37 10.25
N PRO A 514 -10.84 -3.15 11.01
CA PRO A 514 -12.04 -2.65 11.68
C PRO A 514 -11.73 -1.49 12.64
N GLY A 515 -12.61 -0.49 12.71
CA GLY A 515 -12.54 0.59 13.69
C GLY A 515 -11.40 1.59 13.51
N VAL A 516 -10.68 1.55 12.39
CA VAL A 516 -9.53 2.44 12.13
C VAL A 516 -9.93 3.91 12.05
N PHE A 517 -11.06 4.19 11.40
CA PHE A 517 -11.59 5.56 11.25
C PHE A 517 -12.83 5.69 12.12
N SER A 518 -12.85 6.70 12.99
CA SER A 518 -13.95 6.88 13.92
C SER A 518 -15.24 7.30 13.22
N GLN A 519 -16.38 6.81 13.69
CA GLN A 519 -17.71 7.25 13.24
C GLN A 519 -18.39 8.21 14.22
N THR A 520 -17.71 8.56 15.31
CA THR A 520 -18.27 9.36 16.41
C THR A 520 -17.31 10.39 17.00
N ALA A 521 -16.01 10.30 16.75
CA ALA A 521 -15.02 11.25 17.27
C ALA A 521 -14.83 12.44 16.32
N TYR A 522 -15.13 13.64 16.83
CA TYR A 522 -15.12 14.89 16.07
C TYR A 522 -16.01 14.86 14.81
N GLY A 523 -17.14 14.15 14.92
CA GLY A 523 -18.03 13.81 13.83
C GLY A 523 -17.85 12.37 13.36
N ASP A 524 -18.12 12.15 12.08
CA ASP A 524 -17.95 10.88 11.39
C ASP A 524 -16.76 10.98 10.43
N GLU A 525 -15.57 10.69 10.96
CA GLU A 525 -14.31 10.71 10.21
C GLU A 525 -14.33 9.74 9.04
N ALA A 526 -14.86 8.53 9.25
CA ALA A 526 -14.98 7.53 8.21
C ALA A 526 -15.97 7.96 7.11
N GLY A 527 -17.09 8.57 7.49
CA GLY A 527 -18.06 9.14 6.56
C GLY A 527 -17.49 10.28 5.72
N ARG A 528 -16.76 11.24 6.33
CA ARG A 528 -16.06 12.30 5.59
C ARG A 528 -15.10 11.75 4.53
N ARG A 529 -14.33 10.72 4.90
CA ARG A 529 -13.43 10.03 4.00
C ARG A 529 -14.18 9.40 2.82
N LEU A 530 -15.33 8.79 3.05
CA LEU A 530 -16.12 8.17 1.99
C LEU A 530 -16.77 9.17 1.04
N LEU A 531 -17.23 10.31 1.54
CA LEU A 531 -17.75 11.39 0.67
C LEU A 531 -16.68 11.88 -0.32
N LEU A 532 -15.41 11.94 0.11
CA LEU A 532 -14.29 12.23 -0.81
C LEU A 532 -14.17 11.12 -1.87
N LEU A 533 -14.13 9.85 -1.46
CA LEU A 533 -14.00 8.73 -2.40
C LEU A 533 -15.20 8.60 -3.36
N GLU A 534 -16.42 8.95 -2.92
CA GLU A 534 -17.62 9.07 -3.76
C GLU A 534 -17.44 10.14 -4.85
N ASP A 535 -16.93 11.33 -4.51
CA ASP A 535 -16.64 12.37 -5.51
C ASP A 535 -15.60 11.89 -6.53
N LEU A 536 -14.53 11.23 -6.06
CA LEU A 536 -13.50 10.68 -6.93
C LEU A 536 -14.05 9.62 -7.89
N TYR A 537 -14.87 8.69 -7.36
CA TYR A 537 -15.52 7.64 -8.14
C TYR A 537 -16.41 8.23 -9.23
N ARG A 538 -17.31 9.15 -8.85
CA ARG A 538 -18.26 9.78 -9.77
C ARG A 538 -17.55 10.58 -10.88
N ARG A 539 -16.56 11.41 -10.52
CA ARG A 539 -15.82 12.24 -11.50
C ARG A 539 -14.89 11.40 -12.38
N GLY A 540 -14.26 10.37 -11.81
CA GLY A 540 -13.47 9.41 -12.58
C GLY A 540 -14.31 8.68 -13.63
N ASN A 541 -15.52 8.22 -13.26
CA ASN A 541 -16.47 7.63 -14.19
C ASN A 541 -16.97 8.62 -15.25
N ALA A 542 -17.16 9.89 -14.89
CA ALA A 542 -17.49 10.93 -15.87
C ALA A 542 -16.39 11.11 -16.91
N ILE A 543 -15.10 11.01 -16.55
CA ILE A 543 -14.00 11.00 -17.52
C ILE A 543 -14.10 9.77 -18.42
N LEU A 544 -14.22 8.56 -17.84
CA LEU A 544 -14.33 7.31 -18.60
C LEU A 544 -15.43 7.37 -19.67
N HIS A 545 -16.63 7.85 -19.31
CA HIS A 545 -17.77 7.96 -20.23
C HIS A 545 -17.55 8.96 -21.37
N ASN A 546 -16.65 9.93 -21.20
CA ASN A 546 -16.31 10.92 -22.23
C ASN A 546 -15.11 10.48 -23.11
N LEU A 547 -14.41 9.40 -22.75
CA LEU A 547 -13.30 8.87 -23.54
C LEU A 547 -13.81 8.04 -24.74
N PRO A 548 -13.09 8.05 -25.87
CA PRO A 548 -13.28 7.09 -26.96
C PRO A 548 -13.25 5.65 -26.45
N GLN A 549 -14.07 4.77 -27.02
CA GLN A 549 -14.22 3.39 -26.55
C GLN A 549 -12.88 2.64 -26.51
N GLU A 550 -12.01 2.88 -27.49
CA GLU A 550 -10.67 2.28 -27.59
C GLU A 550 -9.70 2.74 -26.50
N GLU A 551 -9.97 3.85 -25.81
CA GLU A 551 -9.15 4.38 -24.71
C GLU A 551 -9.63 3.95 -23.33
N GLN A 552 -10.90 3.52 -23.20
CA GLN A 552 -11.53 3.23 -21.91
C GLN A 552 -10.85 2.09 -21.15
N ALA A 553 -10.44 1.02 -21.84
CA ALA A 553 -9.75 -0.11 -21.21
C ALA A 553 -8.39 0.31 -20.62
N ALA A 554 -7.63 1.14 -21.33
CA ALA A 554 -6.35 1.68 -20.88
C ALA A 554 -6.54 2.66 -19.71
N PHE A 555 -7.51 3.58 -19.79
CA PHE A 555 -7.79 4.53 -18.71
C PHE A 555 -8.24 3.83 -17.43
N PHE A 556 -9.05 2.78 -17.58
CA PHE A 556 -9.52 2.00 -16.46
C PHE A 556 -8.36 1.33 -15.70
N GLN A 557 -7.52 0.56 -16.38
CA GLN A 557 -6.41 -0.14 -15.71
C GLN A 557 -5.33 0.80 -15.15
N LEU A 558 -5.11 1.96 -15.79
CA LEU A 558 -4.04 2.88 -15.43
C LEU A 558 -4.37 3.84 -14.28
N LEU A 559 -5.65 4.17 -14.08
CA LEU A 559 -6.07 5.14 -13.05
C LEU A 559 -7.34 4.69 -12.33
N LEU A 560 -8.42 4.45 -13.06
CA LEU A 560 -9.76 4.38 -12.48
C LEU A 560 -10.00 3.11 -11.64
N MET A 561 -9.35 1.99 -11.97
CA MET A 561 -9.40 0.76 -11.18
C MET A 561 -8.97 1.00 -9.74
N LYS A 562 -7.90 1.79 -9.51
CA LYS A 562 -7.41 2.12 -8.16
C LYS A 562 -8.45 2.89 -7.33
N ILE A 563 -9.15 3.83 -7.98
CA ILE A 563 -10.25 4.59 -7.37
C ILE A 563 -11.41 3.65 -7.05
N HIS A 564 -11.80 2.77 -7.96
CA HIS A 564 -12.91 1.82 -7.75
C HIS A 564 -12.59 0.81 -6.64
N ALA A 565 -11.38 0.24 -6.63
CA ALA A 565 -10.91 -0.64 -5.57
C ALA A 565 -10.99 0.05 -4.20
N SER A 566 -10.54 1.30 -4.11
CA SER A 566 -10.57 2.07 -2.87
C SER A 566 -11.99 2.43 -2.45
N TYR A 567 -12.85 2.80 -3.40
CA TYR A 567 -14.26 3.08 -3.17
C TYR A 567 -14.99 1.88 -2.55
N TYR A 568 -14.88 0.69 -3.17
CA TYR A 568 -15.55 -0.50 -2.69
C TYR A 568 -14.99 -0.98 -1.35
N THR A 569 -13.67 -1.06 -1.19
CA THR A 569 -13.05 -1.54 0.07
C THR A 569 -13.32 -0.60 1.24
N ASN A 570 -13.24 0.71 1.07
CA ASN A 570 -13.50 1.62 2.19
C ASN A 570 -14.99 1.61 2.59
N HIS A 571 -15.92 1.46 1.64
CA HIS A 571 -17.34 1.27 1.96
C HIS A 571 -17.61 -0.08 2.65
N GLU A 572 -16.96 -1.15 2.20
CA GLU A 572 -17.04 -2.48 2.80
C GLU A 572 -16.73 -2.41 4.31
N PHE A 573 -15.63 -1.74 4.68
CA PHE A 573 -15.21 -1.55 6.07
C PHE A 573 -16.10 -0.55 6.83
N TYR A 574 -16.47 0.58 6.22
CA TYR A 574 -17.36 1.55 6.88
C TYR A 574 -18.69 0.92 7.27
N TYR A 575 -19.33 0.19 6.35
CA TYR A 575 -20.60 -0.49 6.66
C TYR A 575 -20.41 -1.63 7.67
N ALA A 576 -19.27 -2.32 7.63
CA ALA A 576 -18.95 -3.33 8.64
C ALA A 576 -18.85 -2.70 10.05
N ASP A 577 -18.06 -1.65 10.21
CA ASP A 577 -17.93 -0.89 11.48
C ASP A 577 -19.27 -0.30 11.90
N ARG A 578 -20.07 0.18 10.93
CA ARG A 578 -21.40 0.71 11.19
C ARG A 578 -22.37 -0.34 11.70
N SER A 579 -22.25 -1.58 11.22
CA SER A 579 -23.04 -2.70 11.72
C SER A 579 -22.74 -3.00 13.19
N VAL A 580 -21.46 -2.93 13.58
CA VAL A 580 -21.01 -3.11 14.97
C VAL A 580 -21.55 -1.99 15.86
N LEU A 581 -21.34 -0.74 15.46
CA LEU A 581 -21.84 0.43 16.19
C LEU A 581 -23.37 0.40 16.35
N SER A 582 -24.08 0.03 15.29
CA SER A 582 -25.55 -0.11 15.31
C SER A 582 -25.99 -1.19 16.29
N TYR A 583 -25.31 -2.34 16.30
CA TYR A 583 -25.59 -3.43 17.23
C TYR A 583 -25.39 -2.97 18.68
N GLU A 584 -24.28 -2.30 18.98
CA GLU A 584 -23.94 -1.80 20.33
C GLU A 584 -24.95 -0.76 20.83
N ARG A 585 -25.50 0.07 19.93
CA ARG A 585 -26.57 1.03 20.25
C ARG A 585 -27.96 0.40 20.40
N GLY A 586 -28.12 -0.87 20.04
CA GLY A 586 -29.40 -1.56 20.03
C GLY A 586 -30.21 -1.38 18.75
N ASN A 587 -29.64 -0.76 17.71
CA ASN A 587 -30.30 -0.50 16.42
C ASN A 587 -30.24 -1.75 15.51
N MET A 588 -30.90 -2.82 15.94
CA MET A 588 -30.69 -4.18 15.40
C MET A 588 -31.04 -4.30 13.90
N GLN A 589 -32.08 -3.63 13.41
CA GLN A 589 -32.38 -3.59 11.96
C GLN A 589 -31.30 -2.87 11.16
N ALA A 590 -30.68 -1.83 11.73
CA ALA A 590 -29.56 -1.13 11.09
C ALA A 590 -28.32 -2.03 11.04
N ALA A 591 -28.05 -2.78 12.11
CA ALA A 591 -26.96 -3.75 12.15
C ALA A 591 -27.05 -4.82 11.03
N ASP A 592 -28.25 -5.37 10.81
CA ASP A 592 -28.50 -6.28 9.68
C ASP A 592 -28.32 -5.56 8.32
N ARG A 593 -28.90 -4.37 8.16
CA ARG A 593 -28.82 -3.61 6.90
C ARG A 593 -27.38 -3.28 6.51
N TYR A 594 -26.56 -2.85 7.46
CA TYR A 594 -25.17 -2.52 7.19
C TYR A 594 -24.31 -3.76 6.92
N SER A 595 -24.66 -4.91 7.51
CA SER A 595 -24.03 -6.18 7.19
C SER A 595 -24.27 -6.58 5.72
N GLU A 596 -25.50 -6.38 5.22
CA GLU A 596 -25.85 -6.58 3.80
C GLU A 596 -25.10 -5.61 2.87
N LEU A 597 -25.05 -4.32 3.23
CA LEU A 597 -24.38 -3.30 2.43
C LEU A 597 -22.87 -3.55 2.30
N SER A 598 -22.24 -3.99 3.39
CA SER A 598 -20.84 -4.42 3.38
C SER A 598 -20.63 -5.62 2.44
N ALA A 599 -21.51 -6.63 2.50
CA ALA A 599 -21.47 -7.79 1.61
C ALA A 599 -21.65 -7.42 0.12
N GLU A 600 -22.52 -6.46 -0.18
CA GLU A 600 -22.77 -5.98 -1.53
C GLU A 600 -21.58 -5.23 -2.12
N MET A 601 -20.85 -4.46 -1.30
CA MET A 601 -19.60 -3.81 -1.72
C MET A 601 -18.50 -4.82 -2.04
N LEU A 602 -18.38 -5.87 -1.24
CA LEU A 602 -17.47 -6.98 -1.55
C LEU A 602 -17.82 -7.63 -2.89
N ASP A 603 -19.09 -7.90 -3.18
CA ASP A 603 -19.50 -8.48 -4.46
C ASP A 603 -19.14 -7.59 -5.65
N ASN A 604 -19.34 -6.27 -5.53
CA ASN A 604 -19.01 -5.32 -6.59
C ASN A 604 -17.49 -5.18 -6.80
N LYS A 605 -16.71 -5.22 -5.71
CA LYS A 605 -15.24 -5.34 -5.79
C LYS A 605 -14.83 -6.58 -6.60
N ARG A 606 -15.41 -7.74 -6.29
CA ARG A 606 -15.08 -9.00 -6.98
C ARG A 606 -15.54 -9.03 -8.44
N ARG A 607 -16.66 -8.38 -8.79
CA ARG A 607 -17.07 -8.18 -10.20
C ARG A 607 -16.08 -7.33 -10.97
N MET A 608 -15.54 -6.28 -10.35
CA MET A 608 -14.49 -5.43 -10.93
C MET A 608 -13.20 -6.23 -11.15
N LEU A 609 -12.75 -6.99 -10.15
CA LEU A 609 -11.55 -7.82 -10.25
C LEU A 609 -11.71 -8.89 -11.33
N HIS A 610 -12.84 -9.59 -11.36
CA HIS A 610 -13.16 -10.55 -12.42
C HIS A 610 -13.16 -9.90 -13.81
N PHE A 611 -13.69 -8.68 -13.96
CA PHE A 611 -13.62 -7.96 -15.23
C PHE A 611 -12.18 -7.68 -15.64
N TYR A 612 -11.36 -7.14 -14.73
CA TYR A 612 -9.96 -6.84 -15.00
C TYR A 612 -9.20 -8.11 -15.44
N ASP A 613 -9.35 -9.19 -14.68
CA ASP A 613 -8.65 -10.46 -14.87
C ASP A 613 -9.13 -11.20 -16.14
N ARG A 614 -10.45 -11.42 -16.28
CA ARG A 614 -11.00 -12.35 -17.26
C ARG A 614 -11.49 -11.73 -18.57
N LYS A 615 -11.78 -10.42 -18.59
CA LYS A 615 -12.53 -9.80 -19.69
C LYS A 615 -11.84 -8.59 -20.31
N LEU A 616 -11.17 -7.77 -19.50
CA LEU A 616 -10.49 -6.57 -19.96
C LEU A 616 -9.53 -6.90 -21.10
N SER A 617 -9.60 -6.12 -22.18
CA SER A 617 -8.76 -6.29 -23.37
C SER A 617 -8.81 -7.71 -23.97
N GLY A 618 -9.95 -8.40 -23.83
CA GLY A 618 -10.14 -9.76 -24.35
C GLY A 618 -9.45 -10.85 -23.52
N GLY A 619 -9.25 -10.62 -22.22
CA GLY A 619 -8.62 -11.58 -21.31
C GLY A 619 -7.09 -11.52 -21.29
N LYS A 620 -6.50 -10.47 -21.86
CA LYS A 620 -5.04 -10.28 -21.92
C LYS A 620 -4.37 -10.27 -20.54
N TRP A 621 -5.09 -9.89 -19.50
CA TRP A 621 -4.56 -9.70 -18.14
C TRP A 621 -4.95 -10.82 -17.18
N GLU A 622 -5.41 -11.96 -17.70
CA GLU A 622 -5.72 -13.12 -16.86
C GLU A 622 -4.47 -13.58 -16.11
N GLY A 623 -4.59 -13.70 -14.78
CA GLY A 623 -3.53 -14.04 -13.83
C GLY A 623 -2.77 -12.85 -13.24
N MET A 624 -2.99 -11.62 -13.73
CA MET A 624 -2.11 -10.48 -13.44
C MET A 624 -2.56 -9.59 -12.27
N LEU A 625 -3.80 -9.74 -11.79
CA LEU A 625 -4.35 -8.90 -10.71
C LEU A 625 -5.41 -9.68 -9.93
N THR A 626 -4.94 -10.47 -8.96
CA THR A 626 -5.73 -11.45 -8.20
C THR A 626 -5.61 -11.24 -6.67
N PRO A 627 -5.91 -10.03 -6.15
CA PRO A 627 -5.67 -9.66 -4.75
C PRO A 627 -6.52 -10.43 -3.71
N GLU A 628 -7.38 -11.34 -4.15
CA GLU A 628 -8.20 -12.23 -3.32
C GLU A 628 -7.64 -13.66 -3.23
N SER A 629 -6.54 -13.95 -3.92
CA SER A 629 -5.92 -15.28 -4.02
C SER A 629 -4.49 -15.27 -3.51
N PHE A 630 -3.97 -16.44 -3.17
CA PHE A 630 -2.57 -16.65 -2.78
C PHE A 630 -1.85 -17.57 -3.77
N PRO A 631 -0.56 -17.33 -4.07
CA PRO A 631 0.26 -16.15 -3.69
C PRO A 631 -0.03 -14.94 -4.60
N PRO A 632 0.17 -13.67 -4.19
CA PRO A 632 0.65 -13.09 -2.90
C PRO A 632 -0.37 -13.12 -1.75
N PRO A 633 -0.08 -12.62 -0.52
CA PRO A 633 -1.05 -12.63 0.58
C PRO A 633 -2.38 -11.97 0.17
N PRO A 634 -3.53 -12.62 0.45
CA PRO A 634 -4.82 -12.03 0.15
C PRO A 634 -4.98 -10.68 0.85
N THR A 635 -5.55 -9.71 0.15
CA THR A 635 -5.96 -8.44 0.75
C THR A 635 -7.00 -8.65 1.84
N ALA A 636 -7.21 -7.66 2.70
CA ALA A 636 -8.18 -7.78 3.77
C ALA A 636 -9.59 -8.04 3.21
N LEU A 637 -10.13 -9.23 3.50
CA LEU A 637 -11.47 -9.68 3.14
C LEU A 637 -12.30 -9.92 4.40
N TYR A 638 -13.62 -9.79 4.29
CA TYR A 638 -14.57 -10.14 5.35
C TYR A 638 -14.36 -9.33 6.65
N PRO A 639 -14.47 -7.98 6.60
CA PRO A 639 -14.42 -7.17 7.81
C PRO A 639 -15.49 -7.57 8.82
N ILE A 640 -15.31 -7.18 10.09
CA ILE A 640 -16.20 -7.58 11.18
C ILE A 640 -17.58 -6.98 10.96
N ARG A 641 -18.58 -7.84 10.73
CA ARG A 641 -19.99 -7.46 10.67
C ARG A 641 -20.73 -8.10 11.83
N LYS A 642 -21.65 -7.36 12.45
CA LYS A 642 -22.38 -7.83 13.65
C LYS A 642 -23.90 -7.86 13.41
N PRO A 643 -24.40 -8.84 12.65
CA PRO A 643 -25.84 -9.03 12.43
C PRO A 643 -26.62 -9.22 13.74
N ALA A 644 -27.89 -8.84 13.73
CA ALA A 644 -28.77 -8.96 14.89
C ALA A 644 -29.10 -10.42 15.20
N LEU A 645 -28.99 -10.82 16.47
CA LEU A 645 -29.50 -12.11 16.95
C LEU A 645 -31.01 -12.05 17.23
N ARG A 646 -31.47 -10.88 17.71
CA ARG A 646 -32.86 -10.65 18.08
C ARG A 646 -33.32 -9.27 17.63
N ILE A 647 -34.53 -9.20 17.08
CA ILE A 647 -35.24 -7.96 16.74
C ILE A 647 -36.65 -8.12 17.30
N SER A 648 -37.02 -7.27 18.25
CA SER A 648 -38.36 -7.28 18.85
C SER A 648 -38.68 -5.93 19.50
N GLY A 649 -39.96 -5.68 19.76
CA GLY A 649 -40.40 -4.43 20.41
C GLY A 649 -40.44 -3.23 19.47
N SER A 650 -40.46 -2.03 20.05
CA SER A 650 -40.53 -0.75 19.33
C SER A 650 -40.02 0.36 20.25
N SER A 651 -38.84 0.89 19.96
CA SER A 651 -38.25 2.02 20.69
C SER A 651 -37.43 2.86 19.73
N LEU A 652 -37.51 4.18 19.87
CA LEU A 652 -36.70 5.14 19.15
C LEU A 652 -35.56 5.61 20.05
N ARG A 653 -34.33 5.52 19.54
CA ARG A 653 -33.11 6.04 20.17
C ARG A 653 -32.66 7.32 19.47
N THR A 654 -32.04 8.23 20.22
CA THR A 654 -31.39 9.43 19.69
C THR A 654 -29.94 9.47 20.14
N ASP A 655 -29.01 9.52 19.20
CA ASP A 655 -27.59 9.75 19.46
C ASP A 655 -27.19 11.12 18.89
N LEU A 656 -26.47 11.91 19.69
CA LEU A 656 -26.03 13.25 19.28
C LEU A 656 -24.58 13.22 18.80
N TRP A 657 -24.21 14.26 18.05
CA TRP A 657 -22.84 14.56 17.68
C TRP A 657 -21.87 14.36 18.85
N ASN A 658 -20.78 13.62 18.62
CA ASN A 658 -19.76 13.29 19.62
C ASN A 658 -20.28 12.65 20.93
N GLY A 659 -21.48 12.06 20.93
CA GLY A 659 -22.09 11.52 22.15
C GLY A 659 -22.47 12.58 23.19
N GLU A 660 -22.63 13.84 22.76
CA GLU A 660 -23.01 14.95 23.63
C GLU A 660 -24.40 14.77 24.27
N GLU A 661 -24.66 15.42 25.41
CA GLU A 661 -26.00 15.47 26.04
C GLU A 661 -26.90 16.57 25.43
N SER A 662 -26.29 17.55 24.77
CA SER A 662 -26.96 18.65 24.05
C SER A 662 -26.08 19.10 22.90
N LEU A 663 -26.67 19.51 21.78
CA LEU A 663 -25.90 20.02 20.65
C LEU A 663 -25.42 21.44 20.94
N ARG A 664 -24.13 21.61 21.21
CA ARG A 664 -23.52 22.92 21.43
C ARG A 664 -22.90 23.45 20.15
N PHE A 665 -23.07 24.73 19.84
CA PHE A 665 -22.51 25.36 18.65
C PHE A 665 -21.67 26.57 19.07
N SER A 666 -20.36 26.51 18.84
CA SER A 666 -19.51 27.70 18.94
C SER A 666 -19.79 28.66 17.79
N VAL A 667 -19.64 29.96 18.03
CA VAL A 667 -19.75 31.00 16.99
C VAL A 667 -18.72 30.81 15.88
N TYR A 668 -17.54 30.29 16.23
CA TYR A 668 -16.43 30.01 15.32
C TYR A 668 -16.29 28.51 15.02
N GLY A 669 -17.23 27.69 15.48
CA GLY A 669 -17.23 26.25 15.28
C GLY A 669 -17.96 25.82 14.02
N ARG A 670 -18.27 24.52 13.99
CA ARG A 670 -19.09 23.94 12.93
C ARG A 670 -20.51 24.48 13.01
N ARG A 671 -21.07 24.85 11.85
CA ARG A 671 -22.47 25.32 11.75
C ARG A 671 -23.48 24.19 11.66
N GLU A 672 -23.00 22.99 11.37
CA GLU A 672 -23.79 21.79 11.15
C GLU A 672 -23.29 20.68 12.07
N LYS A 673 -24.20 20.13 12.87
CA LYS A 673 -24.03 18.90 13.67
C LYS A 673 -25.22 18.00 13.39
N TRP A 674 -25.19 16.74 13.81
CA TRP A 674 -26.28 15.81 13.54
C TRP A 674 -26.94 15.25 14.80
N ILE A 675 -28.21 14.91 14.66
CA ILE A 675 -28.96 14.00 15.52
C ILE A 675 -29.19 12.73 14.72
N GLU A 676 -28.92 11.58 15.31
CA GLU A 676 -29.14 10.29 14.68
C GLU A 676 -30.27 9.56 15.38
N LEU A 677 -31.32 9.25 14.62
CA LEU A 677 -32.46 8.49 15.08
C LEU A 677 -32.20 7.01 14.79
N GLY A 678 -32.35 6.14 15.78
CA GLY A 678 -32.18 4.70 15.65
C GLY A 678 -33.44 3.93 16.01
N ASN A 679 -33.81 2.94 15.19
CA ASN A 679 -34.90 2.03 15.50
C ASN A 679 -34.37 0.81 16.28
N GLN A 680 -34.75 0.72 17.55
CA GLN A 680 -34.37 -0.39 18.44
C GLN A 680 -35.39 -1.54 18.45
N GLY A 681 -36.42 -1.49 17.59
CA GLY A 681 -37.48 -2.48 17.54
C GLY A 681 -37.69 -3.12 16.17
N ALA A 682 -38.79 -3.87 16.04
CA ALA A 682 -39.27 -4.50 14.82
C ALA A 682 -40.12 -3.54 13.96
N GLY A 683 -40.09 -3.66 12.64
CA GLY A 683 -40.89 -2.85 11.72
C GLY A 683 -40.41 -1.39 11.62
N SER A 684 -41.32 -0.43 11.45
CA SER A 684 -40.96 0.99 11.29
C SER A 684 -41.58 1.90 12.34
N ILE A 685 -40.98 3.08 12.55
CA ILE A 685 -41.44 4.11 13.48
C ILE A 685 -41.67 5.41 12.69
N PRO A 686 -42.93 5.84 12.49
CA PRO A 686 -43.20 7.18 11.97
C PRO A 686 -42.82 8.22 13.03
N TYR A 687 -42.13 9.27 12.61
CA TYR A 687 -41.66 10.32 13.52
C TYR A 687 -41.86 11.73 12.94
N THR A 688 -41.93 12.72 13.82
CA THR A 688 -41.80 14.15 13.49
C THR A 688 -40.77 14.82 14.38
N LEU A 689 -40.04 15.80 13.85
CA LEU A 689 -39.19 16.72 14.58
C LEU A 689 -39.74 18.13 14.42
N GLU A 690 -39.91 18.82 15.53
CA GLU A 690 -40.37 20.21 15.58
C GLU A 690 -39.34 21.04 16.34
N VAL A 691 -38.94 22.17 15.78
CA VAL A 691 -38.21 23.19 16.54
C VAL A 691 -39.25 24.02 17.30
N GLU A 692 -39.12 24.15 18.62
CA GLU A 692 -40.07 24.94 19.42
C GLU A 692 -40.03 26.44 19.09
N ASP A 693 -41.14 27.13 19.38
CA ASP A 693 -41.29 28.58 19.19
C ASP A 693 -40.09 29.36 19.78
N GLY A 694 -39.48 30.23 18.95
CA GLY A 694 -38.28 30.99 19.31
C GLY A 694 -36.96 30.36 18.85
N GLY A 695 -37.02 29.20 18.19
CA GLY A 695 -35.90 28.52 17.56
C GLY A 695 -35.71 28.79 16.06
N ASP A 696 -36.25 29.88 15.49
CA ASP A 696 -36.22 30.19 14.04
C ASP A 696 -34.81 30.22 13.39
N TRP A 697 -33.76 30.21 14.21
CA TRP A 697 -32.34 30.18 13.84
C TRP A 697 -31.77 28.76 13.68
N ILE A 698 -32.57 27.73 13.93
CA ILE A 698 -32.24 26.31 13.76
C ILE A 698 -33.00 25.78 12.55
N SER A 699 -32.30 25.13 11.62
CA SER A 699 -32.93 24.36 10.55
C SER A 699 -32.57 22.88 10.63
N LEU A 700 -33.53 22.02 10.29
CA LEU A 700 -33.35 20.58 10.21
C LEU A 700 -33.33 20.15 8.74
N SER A 701 -32.46 19.21 8.37
CA SER A 701 -32.45 18.64 7.01
C SER A 701 -33.71 17.84 6.70
N ASP A 702 -34.37 17.32 7.73
CA ASP A 702 -35.64 16.60 7.63
C ASP A 702 -36.44 16.79 8.93
N THR A 703 -37.77 16.82 8.83
CA THR A 703 -38.70 17.13 9.93
C THR A 703 -39.74 16.06 10.14
N GLU A 704 -39.93 15.12 9.21
CA GLU A 704 -40.85 14.01 9.40
C GLU A 704 -40.45 12.83 8.53
N GLY A 705 -40.71 11.61 8.98
CA GLY A 705 -40.33 10.44 8.20
C GLY A 705 -40.80 9.14 8.81
N THR A 706 -40.31 8.05 8.26
CA THR A 706 -40.57 6.69 8.76
C THR A 706 -39.25 5.96 8.92
N LEU A 707 -38.86 5.75 10.18
CA LEU A 707 -37.60 5.16 10.58
C LEU A 707 -37.70 3.63 10.50
N GLN A 708 -37.00 3.01 9.54
CA GLN A 708 -36.85 1.55 9.48
C GLN A 708 -35.59 1.09 10.20
N THR A 709 -34.44 1.66 9.85
CA THR A 709 -33.13 1.34 10.43
C THR A 709 -32.65 2.49 11.30
N GLU A 710 -31.94 3.45 10.71
CA GLU A 710 -31.50 4.67 11.33
C GLU A 710 -31.60 5.83 10.32
N GLN A 711 -31.66 7.06 10.82
CA GLN A 711 -31.72 8.26 10.02
C GLN A 711 -30.89 9.35 10.69
N ARG A 712 -29.96 9.93 9.94
CA ARG A 712 -29.20 11.09 10.38
C ARG A 712 -29.92 12.37 9.94
N ILE A 713 -30.15 13.27 10.89
CA ILE A 713 -30.79 14.57 10.71
C ILE A 713 -29.75 15.65 10.97
N LEU A 714 -29.47 16.49 9.97
CA LEU A 714 -28.56 17.62 10.12
C LEU A 714 -29.28 18.75 10.85
N VAL A 715 -28.67 19.23 11.92
CA VAL A 715 -29.07 20.42 12.67
C VAL A 715 -28.10 21.54 12.29
N THR A 716 -28.64 22.57 11.65
CA THR A 716 -27.87 23.74 11.22
C THR A 716 -28.25 24.95 12.05
N VAL A 717 -27.25 25.65 12.58
CA VAL A 717 -27.43 26.95 13.23
C VAL A 717 -27.08 28.05 12.25
N HIS A 718 -28.06 28.91 11.94
CA HIS A 718 -27.86 30.10 11.12
C HIS A 718 -27.38 31.26 11.98
N GLU A 719 -26.46 32.07 11.45
CA GLU A 719 -25.95 33.30 12.08
C GLU A 719 -25.61 33.11 13.58
N PRO A 720 -24.77 32.12 13.98
CA PRO A 720 -24.54 31.80 15.39
C PRO A 720 -24.09 33.00 16.23
N ALA A 721 -23.32 33.94 15.64
CA ALA A 721 -22.93 35.18 16.30
C ALA A 721 -24.12 36.03 16.79
N ALA A 722 -25.24 36.06 16.06
CA ALA A 722 -26.45 36.80 16.44
C ALA A 722 -27.26 36.09 17.55
N HIS A 723 -26.95 34.81 17.80
CA HIS A 723 -27.67 33.94 18.72
C HIS A 723 -26.81 33.46 19.89
N GLY A 724 -25.63 34.05 20.11
CA GLY A 724 -24.74 33.67 21.21
C GLY A 724 -25.43 33.68 22.57
N GLY A 725 -25.28 32.59 23.33
CA GLY A 725 -25.94 32.36 24.62
C GLY A 725 -27.42 31.98 24.54
N ARG A 726 -28.00 31.82 23.35
CA ARG A 726 -29.39 31.33 23.19
C ARG A 726 -29.46 29.82 23.29
N GLN A 727 -30.65 29.35 23.65
CA GLN A 727 -31.00 27.93 23.69
C GLN A 727 -32.28 27.73 22.88
N GLY A 728 -32.33 26.63 22.14
CA GLY A 728 -33.49 26.14 21.42
C GLY A 728 -33.78 24.70 21.81
N LEU A 729 -34.98 24.23 21.48
CA LEU A 729 -35.40 22.86 21.74
C LEU A 729 -35.93 22.23 20.46
N ILE A 730 -35.42 21.04 20.14
CA ILE A 730 -35.96 20.17 19.10
C ILE A 730 -36.77 19.08 19.80
N VAL A 731 -38.03 18.92 19.41
CA VAL A 731 -38.95 17.93 19.95
C VAL A 731 -39.15 16.83 18.90
N ILE A 732 -38.73 15.62 19.24
CA ILE A 732 -38.86 14.42 18.40
C ILE A 732 -40.02 13.60 18.94
N ARG A 733 -40.99 13.27 18.09
CA ARG A 733 -42.17 12.48 18.46
C ARG A 733 -42.14 11.14 17.76
N ASP A 734 -42.20 10.07 18.54
CA ASP A 734 -42.47 8.72 18.06
C ASP A 734 -44.00 8.54 17.94
N HIS A 735 -44.52 8.45 16.72
CA HIS A 735 -45.97 8.29 16.50
C HIS A 735 -46.48 6.86 16.66
N ARG A 736 -45.58 5.89 16.88
CA ARG A 736 -45.96 4.49 17.09
C ARG A 736 -46.34 4.23 18.54
N ASN A 737 -45.59 4.77 19.50
CA ASN A 737 -45.87 4.60 20.93
C ASN A 737 -46.20 5.90 21.68
N GLY A 738 -46.07 7.07 21.03
CA GLY A 738 -46.34 8.38 21.61
C GLY A 738 -45.20 8.97 22.44
N THR A 739 -44.00 8.37 22.40
CA THR A 739 -42.81 8.87 23.11
C THR A 739 -42.40 10.22 22.56
N VAL A 740 -41.98 11.13 23.44
CA VAL A 740 -41.46 12.45 23.09
C VAL A 740 -40.06 12.57 23.66
N ILE A 741 -39.10 12.89 22.79
CA ILE A 741 -37.70 13.12 23.14
C ILE A 741 -37.39 14.58 22.85
N SER A 742 -36.69 15.25 23.76
CA SER A 742 -36.30 16.65 23.59
C SER A 742 -34.78 16.75 23.50
N VAL A 743 -34.29 17.34 22.42
CA VAL A 743 -32.86 17.61 22.20
C VAL A 743 -32.64 19.10 22.36
N LYS A 744 -31.74 19.46 23.27
CA LYS A 744 -31.37 20.85 23.51
C LYS A 744 -30.30 21.28 22.49
N VAL A 745 -30.49 22.46 21.92
CA VAL A 745 -29.52 23.13 21.05
C VAL A 745 -29.06 24.40 21.73
N GLU A 746 -27.76 24.57 21.90
CA GLU A 746 -27.16 25.73 22.56
C GLU A 746 -26.19 26.42 21.62
N VAL A 747 -26.26 27.75 21.52
CA VAL A 747 -25.20 28.54 20.89
C VAL A 747 -24.37 29.15 22.01
N GLU A 748 -23.07 28.89 21.98
CA GLU A 748 -22.15 29.41 22.99
C GLU A 748 -22.13 30.95 22.95
N ALA A 749 -21.80 31.58 24.08
CA ALA A 749 -21.66 33.03 24.12
C ALA A 749 -20.55 33.45 23.15
N THR A 750 -20.75 34.54 22.41
CA THR A 750 -19.72 35.04 21.49
C THR A 750 -18.46 35.37 22.28
N PRO A 751 -17.33 34.70 22.03
CA PRO A 751 -16.10 35.00 22.73
C PRO A 751 -15.58 36.38 22.28
N PRO A 752 -14.86 37.12 23.15
CA PRO A 752 -14.43 38.48 22.88
C PRO A 752 -13.19 38.53 21.96
N VAL A 753 -13.25 37.84 20.82
CA VAL A 753 -12.20 37.84 19.79
C VAL A 753 -12.15 39.23 19.14
N PRO A 754 -10.99 39.90 19.10
CA PRO A 754 -10.87 41.19 18.44
C PRO A 754 -11.14 41.09 16.94
N ASP A 755 -11.89 42.03 16.35
CA ASP A 755 -12.15 42.11 14.90
C ASP A 755 -10.87 42.12 14.03
N SER A 756 -9.73 42.49 14.62
CA SER A 756 -8.42 42.51 13.94
C SER A 756 -7.70 41.15 13.95
N PHE A 757 -8.24 40.13 14.62
CA PHE A 757 -7.60 38.82 14.76
C PHE A 757 -7.84 37.96 13.53
N THR A 758 -6.76 37.46 12.92
CA THR A 758 -6.81 36.66 11.67
C THR A 758 -6.28 35.23 11.85
N GLY A 759 -6.10 34.82 13.11
CA GLY A 759 -5.60 33.51 13.49
C GLY A 759 -6.66 32.41 13.47
N TYR A 760 -6.28 31.24 13.99
CA TYR A 760 -7.20 30.14 14.22
C TYR A 760 -7.90 30.31 15.58
N ILE A 761 -9.21 30.16 15.60
CA ILE A 761 -10.02 30.40 16.80
C ILE A 761 -10.44 29.06 17.39
N GLU A 762 -10.32 28.92 18.71
CA GLU A 762 -10.86 27.79 19.47
C GLU A 762 -12.36 27.64 19.21
N ALA A 763 -12.75 26.41 18.91
CA ALA A 763 -14.15 26.02 18.81
C ALA A 763 -14.29 24.51 18.95
N ASP A 764 -15.44 24.04 19.43
CA ASP A 764 -15.75 22.61 19.53
C ASP A 764 -14.69 21.79 20.33
N GLY A 765 -13.97 22.44 21.26
CA GLY A 765 -12.97 21.82 22.13
C GLY A 765 -11.55 21.69 21.53
N TYR A 766 -11.25 22.34 20.41
CA TYR A 766 -9.93 22.29 19.79
C TYR A 766 -9.57 23.52 18.93
N VAL A 767 -8.28 23.61 18.57
CA VAL A 767 -7.75 24.41 17.45
C VAL A 767 -6.96 23.48 16.53
N SER A 768 -7.43 23.27 15.30
CA SER A 768 -6.84 22.35 14.33
C SER A 768 -6.30 23.12 13.13
N ILE A 769 -5.01 22.94 12.81
CA ILE A 769 -4.25 23.84 11.95
C ILE A 769 -3.50 23.02 10.88
N PRO A 770 -3.66 23.33 9.58
CA PRO A 770 -2.78 22.75 8.56
C PRO A 770 -1.37 23.30 8.74
N ALA A 771 -0.33 22.45 8.63
CA ALA A 771 1.04 22.88 8.92
C ALA A 771 1.49 24.05 8.03
N ASP A 772 1.09 24.11 6.77
CA ASP A 772 1.42 25.22 5.86
C ASP A 772 0.59 26.49 6.09
N GLY A 773 -0.36 26.46 7.03
CA GLY A 773 -1.27 27.56 7.35
C GLY A 773 -0.73 28.60 8.34
N TYR A 774 0.58 28.85 8.38
CA TYR A 774 1.23 29.79 9.31
C TYR A 774 0.98 31.27 8.98
N HIS A 775 1.20 32.15 9.96
CA HIS A 775 1.05 33.61 9.88
C HIS A 775 2.39 34.33 9.87
N HIS A 776 3.36 33.78 10.61
CA HIS A 776 4.70 34.35 10.75
C HIS A 776 5.73 33.36 10.23
N ARG A 777 6.82 33.87 9.67
CA ARG A 777 7.99 33.08 9.29
C ARG A 777 9.26 33.86 9.63
N SER A 778 10.22 33.18 10.23
CA SER A 778 11.60 33.63 10.33
C SER A 778 12.51 32.65 9.59
N GLU A 779 13.46 33.18 8.85
CA GLU A 779 14.56 32.41 8.28
C GLU A 779 15.80 32.68 9.10
N ALA A 780 16.61 31.64 9.35
CA ALA A 780 17.94 31.86 9.90
C ALA A 780 18.88 32.15 8.72
N VAL A 781 19.51 33.31 8.72
CA VAL A 781 20.52 33.69 7.72
C VAL A 781 21.85 33.97 8.40
N ASN A 782 22.96 33.64 7.72
CA ASN A 782 24.28 33.97 8.22
C ASN A 782 24.60 35.48 8.03
N ASN A 783 25.74 35.93 8.54
CA ASN A 783 26.21 37.32 8.39
C ASN A 783 26.41 37.77 6.93
N ALA A 784 26.46 36.84 5.97
CA ALA A 784 26.56 37.10 4.54
C ALA A 784 25.18 37.11 3.83
N GLY A 785 24.09 36.86 4.55
CA GLY A 785 22.73 36.82 4.02
C GLY A 785 22.33 35.49 3.36
N GLU A 786 23.13 34.44 3.53
CA GLU A 786 22.81 33.09 3.03
C GLU A 786 21.93 32.35 4.04
N GLU A 787 20.88 31.68 3.56
CA GLU A 787 19.99 30.86 4.39
C GLU A 787 20.77 29.73 5.09
N GLN A 788 20.58 29.60 6.40
CA GLN A 788 21.12 28.54 7.27
C GLN A 788 20.06 27.50 7.64
N SER A 789 18.77 27.87 7.64
CA SER A 789 17.65 26.95 7.80
C SER A 789 16.35 27.57 7.30
N ALA A 790 15.40 26.72 6.88
CA ALA A 790 14.08 27.14 6.45
C ALA A 790 13.03 26.04 6.66
N TRP A 791 11.75 26.43 6.69
CA TRP A 791 10.63 25.51 6.48
C TRP A 791 10.17 25.57 5.02
N LEU A 792 10.20 24.43 4.33
CA LEU A 792 9.78 24.29 2.94
C LEU A 792 8.37 23.70 2.87
N THR A 793 7.47 24.33 2.12
CA THR A 793 6.15 23.78 1.81
C THR A 793 6.26 22.73 0.70
N VAL A 794 5.72 21.54 0.94
CA VAL A 794 5.68 20.44 -0.03
C VAL A 794 4.22 20.09 -0.36
N PRO A 795 3.68 20.58 -1.50
CA PRO A 795 2.29 20.34 -1.90
C PRO A 795 1.96 18.86 -2.08
N GLY A 796 0.76 18.44 -1.66
CA GLY A 796 0.26 17.08 -1.87
C GLY A 796 0.90 16.00 -0.99
N MET A 797 1.74 16.38 -0.02
CA MET A 797 2.44 15.46 0.89
C MET A 797 1.84 15.44 2.30
N ALA A 798 0.91 16.32 2.63
CA ALA A 798 0.21 16.24 3.91
C ALA A 798 -0.67 15.00 3.98
N ARG A 799 -0.89 14.56 5.21
CA ARG A 799 -1.75 13.43 5.54
C ARG A 799 -3.21 13.81 5.26
N TYR A 800 -3.90 12.99 4.48
CA TYR A 800 -5.30 13.16 4.04
C TYR A 800 -5.57 14.31 3.05
N GLU A 801 -5.11 15.53 3.33
CA GLU A 801 -5.30 16.69 2.44
C GLU A 801 -4.21 17.76 2.61
N GLY A 802 -3.92 18.53 1.55
CA GLY A 802 -3.10 19.74 1.63
C GLY A 802 -1.59 19.54 1.46
N ALA A 803 -0.79 20.46 2.03
CA ALA A 803 0.67 20.49 1.94
C ALA A 803 1.33 20.28 3.30
N ALA A 804 2.54 19.71 3.31
CA ALA A 804 3.32 19.54 4.54
C ALA A 804 4.43 20.61 4.63
N LEU A 805 4.91 20.89 5.84
CA LEU A 805 6.12 21.68 6.08
C LEU A 805 7.29 20.78 6.41
N MET A 806 8.38 20.91 5.66
CA MET A 806 9.62 20.15 5.85
C MET A 806 10.74 21.08 6.29
N ALA A 807 11.38 20.77 7.42
CA ALA A 807 12.58 21.46 7.86
C ALA A 807 13.71 21.23 6.86
N TRP A 808 14.46 22.27 6.53
CA TRP A 808 15.56 22.22 5.58
C TRP A 808 16.78 22.98 6.09
N HIS A 809 17.95 22.37 5.91
CA HIS A 809 19.26 22.95 6.20
C HIS A 809 20.22 22.79 5.02
N PRO A 810 21.03 23.81 4.68
CA PRO A 810 22.07 23.70 3.67
C PRO A 810 23.07 22.58 4.01
N ALA A 811 23.40 21.75 3.01
CA ALA A 811 24.27 20.57 3.15
C ALA A 811 23.86 19.58 4.26
N GLY A 812 22.64 19.69 4.79
CA GLY A 812 22.14 18.89 5.92
C GLY A 812 22.81 19.19 7.26
N GLN A 813 23.48 20.33 7.40
CA GLN A 813 24.14 20.72 8.65
C GLN A 813 23.17 21.45 9.57
N VAL A 814 22.89 20.86 10.73
CA VAL A 814 22.09 21.49 11.78
C VAL A 814 22.81 22.74 12.30
N PRO A 815 22.15 23.90 12.42
CA PRO A 815 22.75 25.12 12.97
C PRO A 815 23.31 24.90 14.37
N GLU A 816 24.51 25.42 14.61
CA GLU A 816 25.09 25.51 15.97
C GLU A 816 24.48 26.71 16.69
N GLY A 817 23.87 26.52 17.87
CA GLY A 817 23.31 27.63 18.64
C GLY A 817 22.10 27.25 19.51
N GLU A 818 21.38 28.26 19.98
CA GLU A 818 20.11 28.08 20.69
C GLU A 818 18.97 27.85 19.69
N LEU A 819 18.01 27.00 20.06
CA LEU A 819 16.88 26.64 19.19
C LEU A 819 16.04 27.85 18.74
N ARG A 820 16.00 28.91 19.56
CA ARG A 820 15.30 30.17 19.26
C ARG A 820 15.85 30.91 18.04
N ASP A 821 17.12 30.68 17.69
CA ASP A 821 17.81 31.36 16.60
C ASP A 821 17.60 30.64 15.25
N ASN A 822 17.01 29.44 15.29
CA ASN A 822 16.71 28.66 14.09
C ASN A 822 15.49 29.22 13.35
N ALA A 823 15.33 28.82 12.08
CA ALA A 823 14.16 29.18 11.31
C ALA A 823 12.88 28.68 11.99
N SER A 824 11.85 29.52 11.96
CA SER A 824 10.59 29.24 12.63
C SER A 824 9.38 29.65 11.79
N VAL A 825 8.26 29.00 12.05
CA VAL A 825 6.94 29.43 11.59
C VAL A 825 6.04 29.61 12.80
N GLY A 826 5.23 30.67 12.79
CA GLY A 826 4.31 31.03 13.87
C GLY A 826 2.86 31.00 13.43
N TYR A 827 2.00 30.42 14.26
CA TYR A 827 0.56 30.28 14.06
C TYR A 827 -0.15 31.11 15.12
N ASP A 828 -0.91 32.12 14.69
CA ASP A 828 -1.73 32.89 15.61
C ASP A 828 -2.97 32.08 15.96
N ILE A 829 -3.20 31.89 17.27
CA ILE A 829 -4.31 31.13 17.82
C ILE A 829 -5.03 31.95 18.88
N TYR A 830 -6.34 31.73 19.05
CA TYR A 830 -7.13 32.33 20.10
C TYR A 830 -7.78 31.24 20.94
N VAL A 831 -7.51 31.24 22.25
CA VAL A 831 -8.14 30.33 23.22
C VAL A 831 -9.13 31.10 24.10
N GLU A 832 -10.32 30.55 24.29
CA GLU A 832 -11.40 31.15 25.06
C GLU A 832 -11.22 31.00 26.56
N GLN A 833 -10.67 29.86 26.98
CA GLN A 833 -10.46 29.54 28.38
C GLN A 833 -8.96 29.52 28.69
N SER A 834 -8.59 29.84 29.93
CA SER A 834 -7.22 29.67 30.39
C SER A 834 -7.03 28.22 30.85
N GLY A 835 -5.92 27.59 30.49
CA GLY A 835 -5.69 26.19 30.82
C GLY A 835 -4.31 25.68 30.43
N GLU A 836 -4.01 24.47 30.86
CA GLU A 836 -2.91 23.67 30.31
C GLU A 836 -3.50 22.76 29.24
N TYR A 837 -2.89 22.78 28.05
CA TYR A 837 -3.44 22.13 26.87
C TYR A 837 -2.42 21.17 26.24
N ILE A 838 -2.93 20.16 25.55
CA ILE A 838 -2.13 19.20 24.81
C ILE A 838 -2.08 19.62 23.35
N LEU A 839 -0.88 19.77 22.82
CA LEU A 839 -0.63 19.90 21.39
C LEU A 839 -0.29 18.52 20.80
N GLU A 840 -1.09 18.05 19.86
CA GLU A 840 -0.78 16.91 19.02
C GLU A 840 -0.18 17.38 17.69
N VAL A 841 1.04 16.94 17.40
CA VAL A 841 1.76 17.23 16.15
C VAL A 841 1.70 15.99 15.27
N HIS A 842 1.11 16.12 14.08
CA HIS A 842 1.06 15.07 13.07
C HIS A 842 2.30 15.15 12.19
N ARG A 843 3.29 14.31 12.52
CA ARG A 843 4.55 14.21 11.80
C ARG A 843 4.41 13.25 10.63
N PHE A 844 4.81 13.68 9.44
CA PHE A 844 5.04 12.76 8.32
C PHE A 844 6.37 12.05 8.55
N LEU A 845 6.40 10.73 8.38
CA LEU A 845 7.58 9.95 8.72
C LEU A 845 8.80 10.37 7.89
N THR A 846 9.82 10.80 8.61
CA THR A 846 11.18 11.03 8.11
C THR A 846 12.11 10.27 9.03
N LEU A 847 13.06 9.53 8.46
CA LEU A 847 13.98 8.65 9.18
C LEU A 847 15.43 9.12 9.06
N ASN A 848 16.24 8.68 10.01
CA ASN A 848 17.68 8.88 10.06
C ASN A 848 18.32 7.79 10.94
N SER A 849 18.73 6.67 10.34
CA SER A 849 19.17 5.47 11.06
C SER A 849 20.35 5.64 12.03
N THR A 850 21.19 6.66 11.80
CA THR A 850 22.35 7.01 12.63
C THR A 850 22.18 8.30 13.41
N GLY A 851 21.04 8.97 13.26
CA GLY A 851 20.79 10.29 13.81
C GLY A 851 19.56 10.37 14.70
N ARG A 852 19.11 11.61 14.88
CA ARG A 852 17.95 11.98 15.70
C ARG A 852 16.93 12.70 14.83
N ILE A 853 15.70 12.75 15.31
CA ILE A 853 14.57 13.39 14.65
C ILE A 853 13.95 14.37 15.63
N ARG A 854 14.31 15.65 15.52
CA ARG A 854 13.93 16.69 16.48
C ARG A 854 13.43 17.97 15.83
N PHE A 855 12.52 18.65 16.53
CA PHE A 855 12.04 20.00 16.20
C PHE A 855 11.69 20.76 17.48
N GLY A 856 11.58 22.08 17.40
CA GLY A 856 11.19 22.91 18.53
C GLY A 856 9.73 23.31 18.49
N VAL A 857 9.11 23.41 19.67
CA VAL A 857 7.79 24.00 19.86
C VAL A 857 7.88 25.06 20.95
N SER A 858 7.34 26.25 20.73
CA SER A 858 7.16 27.23 21.81
C SER A 858 5.80 27.90 21.74
N LEU A 859 5.40 28.51 22.86
CA LEU A 859 4.24 29.37 22.95
C LEU A 859 4.72 30.79 23.24
N ASP A 860 4.21 31.75 22.48
CA ASP A 860 4.53 33.18 22.56
C ASP A 860 6.05 33.44 22.54
N GLU A 861 6.56 34.14 23.54
CA GLU A 861 7.99 34.40 23.77
C GLU A 861 8.60 33.43 24.80
N GLY A 862 7.93 32.31 25.07
CA GLY A 862 8.43 31.25 25.93
C GLY A 862 9.60 30.48 25.31
N GLU A 863 10.37 29.80 26.17
CA GLU A 863 11.50 28.97 25.75
C GLU A 863 11.04 27.80 24.86
N PRO A 864 11.66 27.61 23.67
CA PRO A 864 11.37 26.46 22.82
C PRO A 864 11.69 25.12 23.51
N VAL A 865 10.68 24.25 23.56
CA VAL A 865 10.81 22.86 23.99
C VAL A 865 11.24 22.02 22.79
N LEU A 866 12.31 21.24 22.97
CA LEU A 866 12.78 20.30 21.97
C LEU A 866 11.95 19.02 22.03
N VAL A 867 11.26 18.70 20.94
CA VAL A 867 10.52 17.46 20.77
C VAL A 867 11.39 16.48 19.98
N GLU A 868 11.47 15.24 20.43
CA GLU A 868 12.22 14.16 19.78
C GLU A 868 11.33 12.95 19.55
N SER A 869 11.45 12.33 18.38
CA SER A 869 10.81 11.06 18.07
C SER A 869 11.80 9.89 18.25
N GLU A 870 11.37 8.83 18.91
CA GLU A 870 12.08 7.54 18.98
C GLU A 870 11.98 6.76 17.65
N THR A 871 11.02 7.12 16.79
CA THR A 871 10.78 6.55 15.47
C THR A 871 11.74 7.17 14.45
N ASN A 872 13.04 6.86 14.59
CA ASN A 872 14.11 7.38 13.74
C ASN A 872 14.64 6.37 12.70
N ASP A 873 14.23 5.12 12.75
CA ASP A 873 14.59 4.09 11.76
C ASP A 873 13.50 3.00 11.69
N GLU A 874 13.62 2.17 10.66
CA GLU A 874 12.85 0.93 10.51
C GLU A 874 12.86 0.11 11.83
N TRP A 875 11.70 -0.37 12.27
CA TRP A 875 11.51 -1.16 13.49
C TRP A 875 11.88 -0.49 14.83
N LYS A 876 12.06 0.83 14.88
CA LYS A 876 12.28 1.59 16.13
C LYS A 876 11.06 2.43 16.51
N GLY A 877 10.90 2.66 17.82
CA GLY A 877 9.76 3.44 18.34
C GLY A 877 8.43 2.85 17.88
N SER A 878 7.58 3.70 17.32
CA SER A 878 6.26 3.33 16.79
C SER A 878 6.25 3.19 15.27
N TRP A 879 7.38 2.82 14.65
CA TRP A 879 7.53 2.75 13.18
C TRP A 879 6.43 1.94 12.51
N GLN A 880 6.16 0.70 12.97
CA GLN A 880 5.11 -0.15 12.37
C GLN A 880 3.74 0.55 12.38
N GLN A 881 3.30 1.07 13.53
CA GLN A 881 2.03 1.78 13.62
C GLN A 881 2.02 3.04 12.74
N SER A 882 3.15 3.76 12.70
CA SER A 882 3.27 4.99 11.93
C SER A 882 3.29 4.73 10.41
N ILE A 883 3.78 3.57 9.96
CA ILE A 883 3.64 3.11 8.58
C ILE A 883 2.19 2.80 8.27
N MET A 884 1.53 2.02 9.14
CA MET A 884 0.13 1.67 8.95
C MET A 884 -0.73 2.94 8.86
N ASP A 885 -0.48 3.95 9.71
CA ASP A 885 -1.23 5.22 9.75
C ASP A 885 -0.67 6.33 8.84
N ASN A 886 0.42 6.06 8.11
CA ASN A 886 1.19 7.01 7.30
C ASN A 886 1.46 8.35 8.02
N GLY A 887 2.03 8.25 9.21
CA GLY A 887 2.40 9.37 10.06
C GLY A 887 2.45 8.99 11.54
N GLU A 888 3.09 9.85 12.33
CA GLU A 888 3.22 9.71 13.77
C GLU A 888 2.51 10.89 14.46
N LYS A 889 1.83 10.62 15.58
CA LYS A 889 1.24 11.65 16.45
C LYS A 889 2.11 11.85 17.68
N LEU A 890 2.67 13.04 17.82
CA LEU A 890 3.50 13.42 18.96
C LEU A 890 2.71 14.35 19.88
N LEU A 891 2.57 13.97 21.16
CA LEU A 891 1.85 14.76 22.16
C LEU A 891 2.84 15.62 22.95
N VAL A 892 2.57 16.93 23.02
CA VAL A 892 3.36 17.93 23.73
C VAL A 892 2.45 18.64 24.72
N ASN A 893 2.80 18.57 26.01
CA ASN A 893 2.11 19.37 27.03
C ASN A 893 2.61 20.82 26.93
N LEU A 894 1.72 21.74 26.58
CA LEU A 894 2.06 23.15 26.52
C LEU A 894 2.02 23.79 27.93
N PRO A 895 2.80 24.86 28.16
CA PRO A 895 2.66 25.68 29.35
C PRO A 895 1.24 26.26 29.48
N TYR A 896 0.90 26.71 30.69
CA TYR A 896 -0.36 27.39 30.97
C TYR A 896 -0.61 28.56 30.01
N MET A 897 -1.76 28.54 29.35
CA MET A 897 -2.24 29.58 28.45
C MET A 897 -3.30 30.43 29.16
N ALA A 898 -3.25 31.74 28.99
CA ALA A 898 -4.33 32.62 29.42
C ALA A 898 -5.42 32.63 28.34
N ALA A 899 -6.67 32.95 28.68
CA ALA A 899 -7.67 33.26 27.67
C ALA A 899 -7.22 34.46 26.82
N GLY A 900 -7.25 34.32 25.50
CA GLY A 900 -6.87 35.36 24.54
C GLY A 900 -6.04 34.85 23.36
N ALA A 901 -5.40 35.79 22.68
CA ALA A 901 -4.55 35.52 21.53
C ALA A 901 -3.14 35.08 21.96
N HIS A 902 -2.61 34.09 21.26
CA HIS A 902 -1.28 33.52 21.43
C HIS A 902 -0.64 33.23 20.07
N THR A 903 0.68 33.04 20.07
CA THR A 903 1.40 32.54 18.89
C THR A 903 2.08 31.21 19.22
N LEU A 904 1.63 30.13 18.61
CA LEU A 904 2.32 28.84 18.65
C LEU A 904 3.45 28.85 17.60
N LYS A 905 4.68 28.50 17.96
CA LYS A 905 5.84 28.51 17.05
C LYS A 905 6.44 27.13 16.87
N LEU A 906 6.81 26.78 15.64
CA LEU A 906 7.61 25.60 15.29
C LEU A 906 9.01 26.04 14.84
N TYR A 907 10.04 25.41 15.38
CA TYR A 907 11.45 25.69 15.05
C TYR A 907 12.09 24.49 14.37
N THR A 908 12.88 24.72 13.33
CA THR A 908 13.72 23.66 12.74
C THR A 908 14.77 23.22 13.76
N ALA A 909 15.05 21.91 13.86
CA ALA A 909 16.21 21.43 14.63
C ALA A 909 17.00 20.38 13.84
N ASP A 910 16.38 19.27 13.44
CA ASP A 910 17.01 18.30 12.52
C ASP A 910 16.46 18.46 11.08
N ASN A 911 17.29 18.11 10.09
CA ASN A 911 16.93 18.23 8.69
C ASN A 911 15.81 17.27 8.28
N TYR A 912 14.98 17.70 7.33
CA TYR A 912 13.87 16.96 6.73
C TYR A 912 12.71 16.59 7.65
N VAL A 913 12.74 16.96 8.93
CA VAL A 913 11.58 16.77 9.82
C VAL A 913 10.34 17.40 9.19
N THR A 914 9.32 16.58 8.94
CA THR A 914 8.16 16.99 8.17
C THR A 914 6.90 16.95 9.02
N ILE A 915 6.15 18.04 9.06
CA ILE A 915 4.92 18.22 9.84
C ILE A 915 3.77 18.48 8.88
N SER A 916 2.64 17.82 9.09
CA SER A 916 1.44 17.92 8.25
C SER A 916 0.30 18.68 8.92
N LYS A 917 0.17 18.58 10.24
CA LYS A 917 -0.94 19.16 11.00
C LYS A 917 -0.59 19.36 12.48
N LEU A 918 -1.23 20.36 13.08
CA LEU A 918 -1.16 20.66 14.51
C LEU A 918 -2.59 20.66 15.07
N VAL A 919 -2.81 20.03 16.22
CA VAL A 919 -4.10 20.07 16.93
C VAL A 919 -3.87 20.40 18.41
N LEU A 920 -4.37 21.55 18.84
CA LEU A 920 -4.44 21.92 20.24
C LEU A 920 -5.79 21.47 20.79
N TYR A 921 -5.80 20.57 21.77
CA TYR A 921 -7.03 20.13 22.44
C TYR A 921 -7.30 21.00 23.66
N THR A 922 -8.44 21.69 23.67
CA THR A 922 -8.93 22.50 24.80
C THR A 922 -10.00 21.79 25.62
N SER A 923 -10.53 20.67 25.11
CA SER A 923 -11.29 19.65 25.82
C SER A 923 -10.53 18.31 25.92
N GLU A 924 -11.17 17.30 26.52
CA GLU A 924 -10.65 15.93 26.48
C GLU A 924 -10.50 15.44 25.04
N ARG A 925 -9.35 14.84 24.74
CA ARG A 925 -9.01 14.31 23.42
C ARG A 925 -9.71 12.96 23.21
N ALA A 926 -10.60 12.89 22.24
CA ALA A 926 -11.09 11.63 21.68
C ALA A 926 -10.10 11.03 20.68
N GLU A 927 -9.99 9.71 20.65
CA GLU A 927 -9.19 8.99 19.64
C GLU A 927 -9.84 9.09 18.26
N SER A 928 -9.02 9.40 17.26
CA SER A 928 -9.41 9.46 15.84
C SER A 928 -8.16 9.30 14.99
N ASN A 929 -8.28 8.88 13.73
CA ASN A 929 -7.13 8.63 12.88
C ASN A 929 -6.56 9.95 12.32
N LEU A 930 -7.38 10.78 11.69
CA LEU A 930 -7.11 12.06 11.04
C LEU A 930 -7.13 13.26 11.99
N GLY A 931 -7.79 13.15 13.13
CA GLY A 931 -8.09 14.29 14.00
C GLY A 931 -9.25 15.15 13.48
N PRO A 932 -9.64 16.19 14.23
CA PRO A 932 -10.72 17.09 13.84
C PRO A 932 -10.42 17.86 12.54
N ALA A 933 -11.46 18.33 11.84
CA ALA A 933 -11.30 19.23 10.70
C ALA A 933 -10.54 20.51 11.08
N PHE A 934 -10.00 21.25 10.11
CA PHE A 934 -9.31 22.51 10.39
C PHE A 934 -10.27 23.58 10.95
N SER A 935 -9.79 24.35 11.92
CA SER A 935 -10.54 25.42 12.57
C SER A 935 -10.69 26.65 11.66
N VAL A 936 -11.66 27.50 11.98
CA VAL A 936 -11.87 28.82 11.34
C VAL A 936 -10.58 29.64 11.35
N ARG A 937 -10.32 30.34 10.24
CA ARG A 937 -9.26 31.35 10.11
C ARG A 937 -9.88 32.70 9.78
N GLY A 938 -9.85 33.65 10.72
CA GLY A 938 -10.51 34.96 10.57
C GLY A 938 -12.05 34.84 10.47
N ASP A 939 -12.67 35.48 9.47
CA ASP A 939 -14.13 35.47 9.26
C ASP A 939 -14.63 34.30 8.37
N GLU A 940 -13.74 33.44 7.89
CA GLU A 940 -14.12 32.30 7.05
C GLU A 940 -14.75 31.18 7.90
N PRO A 941 -16.02 30.79 7.67
CA PRO A 941 -16.67 29.75 8.47
C PRO A 941 -15.94 28.41 8.40
N ALA A 942 -15.98 27.62 9.48
CA ALA A 942 -15.47 26.25 9.46
C ALA A 942 -16.17 25.48 8.34
N ALA A 943 -15.41 24.69 7.58
CA ALA A 943 -15.98 23.87 6.52
C ALA A 943 -17.05 22.93 7.08
N GLY A 944 -18.26 23.01 6.54
CA GLY A 944 -19.30 22.01 6.77
C GLY A 944 -19.02 20.79 5.90
N TYR A 945 -19.09 19.59 6.51
CA TYR A 945 -18.97 18.32 5.78
C TYR A 945 -20.35 17.64 5.61
N GLY A 946 -21.43 18.42 5.74
CA GLY A 946 -22.80 17.95 5.64
C GLY A 946 -23.12 16.89 6.69
N ALA A 947 -23.93 15.90 6.30
CA ALA A 947 -24.32 14.80 7.18
C ALA A 947 -23.17 13.83 7.51
N GLU A 948 -22.04 13.88 6.79
CA GLU A 948 -20.94 12.91 6.93
C GLU A 948 -21.46 11.45 6.84
N SER A 949 -22.50 11.25 6.03
CA SER A 949 -23.21 9.98 5.87
C SER A 949 -23.18 9.60 4.38
N PRO A 950 -22.31 8.66 3.98
CA PRO A 950 -22.12 8.30 2.57
C PRO A 950 -23.39 7.66 1.99
N GLN A 951 -23.73 8.04 0.76
CA GLN A 951 -24.89 7.53 0.03
C GLN A 951 -24.47 6.97 -1.32
N VAL A 952 -24.54 5.65 -1.43
CA VAL A 952 -24.18 4.93 -2.64
C VAL A 952 -25.34 4.98 -3.64
N ASP A 953 -25.08 5.47 -4.85
CA ASP A 953 -25.99 5.28 -5.98
C ASP A 953 -25.85 3.86 -6.53
N TRP A 954 -26.63 2.94 -5.98
CA TRP A 954 -26.65 1.53 -6.40
C TRP A 954 -27.04 1.35 -7.87
N LYS A 955 -27.76 2.30 -8.48
CA LYS A 955 -28.09 2.22 -9.92
C LYS A 955 -26.86 2.54 -10.77
N GLU A 956 -26.06 3.52 -10.36
CA GLU A 956 -24.80 3.82 -11.03
C GLU A 956 -23.83 2.65 -10.92
N VAL A 957 -23.67 2.07 -9.72
CA VAL A 957 -22.83 0.89 -9.49
C VAL A 957 -23.28 -0.28 -10.36
N GLU A 958 -24.57 -0.61 -10.38
CA GLU A 958 -25.08 -1.71 -11.22
C GLU A 958 -24.95 -1.40 -12.71
N ALA A 959 -25.16 -0.15 -13.14
CA ALA A 959 -24.96 0.26 -14.53
C ALA A 959 -23.50 0.11 -14.96
N LEU A 960 -22.54 0.44 -14.09
CA LEU A 960 -21.12 0.23 -14.35
C LEU A 960 -20.81 -1.27 -14.43
N CYS A 961 -21.29 -2.07 -13.47
CA CYS A 961 -20.97 -3.50 -13.44
C CYS A 961 -21.63 -4.31 -14.57
N SER A 962 -22.87 -3.98 -14.94
CA SER A 962 -23.56 -4.65 -16.05
C SER A 962 -23.19 -4.07 -17.42
N GLY A 963 -22.82 -2.80 -17.50
CA GLY A 963 -22.45 -2.09 -18.72
C GLY A 963 -20.95 -2.20 -19.01
N PHE A 964 -20.13 -1.40 -18.31
CA PHE A 964 -18.70 -1.31 -18.60
C PHE A 964 -17.96 -2.60 -18.25
N TYR A 965 -18.15 -3.14 -17.03
CA TYR A 965 -17.52 -4.41 -16.66
C TYR A 965 -18.12 -5.59 -17.41
N SER A 966 -19.39 -5.47 -17.82
CA SER A 966 -20.16 -6.55 -18.45
C SER A 966 -20.06 -7.86 -17.62
N THR A 967 -20.12 -7.75 -16.29
CA THR A 967 -19.96 -8.87 -15.35
C THR A 967 -21.17 -8.98 -14.43
N GLN A 968 -21.91 -10.08 -14.58
CA GLN A 968 -23.01 -10.46 -13.71
C GLN A 968 -22.48 -11.12 -12.43
N LYS A 969 -23.26 -11.06 -11.34
CA LYS A 969 -22.86 -11.64 -10.04
C LYS A 969 -22.54 -13.13 -10.14
N GLN A 970 -23.28 -13.88 -10.96
CA GLN A 970 -23.14 -15.33 -11.11
C GLN A 970 -21.92 -15.75 -11.94
N GLU A 971 -21.28 -14.82 -12.67
CA GLU A 971 -20.05 -15.08 -13.43
C GLU A 971 -18.80 -15.07 -12.54
N VAL A 972 -18.89 -14.42 -11.37
CA VAL A 972 -17.79 -14.34 -10.41
C VAL A 972 -17.73 -15.66 -9.64
N THR A 973 -16.64 -16.39 -9.81
CA THR A 973 -16.41 -17.68 -9.13
C THR A 973 -16.32 -17.48 -7.61
N LEU A 974 -16.81 -18.45 -6.84
CA LEU A 974 -16.61 -18.44 -5.39
C LEU A 974 -15.14 -18.70 -5.06
N PRO A 975 -14.61 -18.13 -3.96
CA PRO A 975 -13.30 -18.51 -3.45
C PRO A 975 -13.26 -20.01 -3.15
N SER A 976 -12.12 -20.65 -3.38
CA SER A 976 -11.92 -22.05 -2.99
C SER A 976 -11.96 -22.20 -1.48
N VAL A 977 -12.49 -23.33 -1.00
CA VAL A 977 -12.33 -23.74 0.40
C VAL A 977 -10.90 -24.21 0.59
N LEU A 978 -10.23 -23.72 1.63
CA LEU A 978 -8.83 -24.04 1.91
C LEU A 978 -8.74 -25.01 3.09
N TYR A 979 -7.81 -25.96 3.03
CA TYR A 979 -7.57 -26.96 4.07
C TYR A 979 -6.10 -26.94 4.51
N ALA A 980 -5.86 -26.71 5.80
CA ALA A 980 -4.59 -26.93 6.48
C ALA A 980 -4.71 -28.23 7.27
N ASP A 981 -4.36 -29.34 6.62
CA ASP A 981 -4.43 -30.68 7.20
C ASP A 981 -3.18 -30.99 8.06
N ARG A 982 -3.08 -32.22 8.56
CA ARG A 982 -1.92 -32.65 9.33
C ARG A 982 -0.61 -32.54 8.52
N ALA A 983 -0.64 -32.91 7.24
CA ALA A 983 0.54 -32.87 6.37
C ALA A 983 1.04 -31.43 6.18
N PHE A 984 0.14 -30.46 6.02
CA PHE A 984 0.47 -29.04 5.98
C PHE A 984 1.33 -28.62 7.20
N PHE A 985 1.01 -29.08 8.41
CA PHE A 985 1.79 -28.75 9.60
C PHE A 985 3.10 -29.52 9.74
N GLU A 986 3.17 -30.75 9.21
CA GLU A 986 4.39 -31.56 9.19
C GLU A 986 5.41 -31.03 8.16
N GLU A 987 4.92 -30.43 7.07
CA GLU A 987 5.71 -29.86 5.98
C GLU A 987 5.94 -28.34 6.13
N ARG A 988 5.36 -27.68 7.13
CA ARG A 988 5.50 -26.22 7.37
C ARG A 988 6.91 -25.85 7.85
N PHE A 989 7.86 -25.76 6.94
CA PHE A 989 9.20 -25.20 7.18
C PHE A 989 9.34 -23.75 6.70
N ASP A 990 8.49 -23.30 5.77
CA ASP A 990 8.49 -21.95 5.23
C ASP A 990 7.12 -21.28 5.36
N LEU A 991 7.01 -20.25 6.21
CA LEU A 991 5.77 -19.50 6.41
C LEU A 991 5.36 -18.65 5.20
N ILE A 992 6.26 -18.52 4.20
CA ILE A 992 6.09 -17.61 3.09
C ILE A 992 5.27 -18.22 1.96
N PHE A 993 5.61 -19.45 1.54
CA PHE A 993 5.05 -20.08 0.34
C PHE A 993 4.18 -21.31 0.61
N GLU A 994 4.02 -21.71 1.87
CA GLU A 994 3.23 -22.90 2.21
C GLU A 994 1.76 -22.73 1.82
N LYS A 995 1.26 -23.65 0.98
CA LYS A 995 -0.09 -23.60 0.42
C LYS A 995 -1.00 -24.58 1.14
N CYS A 996 -2.15 -24.10 1.58
CA CYS A 996 -3.26 -24.97 1.95
C CYS A 996 -3.76 -25.69 0.71
N GLN A 997 -4.32 -26.89 0.91
CA GLN A 997 -4.99 -27.62 -0.14
C GLN A 997 -6.29 -26.88 -0.52
N PRO A 998 -6.45 -26.40 -1.77
CA PRO A 998 -7.68 -25.76 -2.19
C PRO A 998 -8.69 -26.79 -2.71
N GLN A 999 -9.97 -26.56 -2.46
CA GLN A 999 -11.10 -27.28 -3.05
C GLN A 999 -12.07 -26.28 -3.70
N THR A 1000 -12.33 -26.47 -4.99
CA THR A 1000 -13.25 -25.60 -5.73
C THR A 1000 -14.67 -25.69 -5.18
N GLN A 1001 -15.29 -24.53 -4.99
CA GLN A 1001 -16.70 -24.41 -4.60
C GLN A 1001 -17.52 -23.86 -5.78
N THR A 1002 -18.61 -24.55 -6.13
CA THR A 1002 -19.47 -24.17 -7.28
C THR A 1002 -20.75 -23.45 -6.87
N GLU A 1003 -21.17 -23.61 -5.62
CA GLU A 1003 -22.39 -22.99 -5.09
C GLU A 1003 -22.23 -22.63 -3.61
N LEU A 1004 -22.98 -21.63 -3.16
CA LEU A 1004 -23.10 -21.28 -1.74
C LEU A 1004 -23.98 -22.30 -1.03
N GLY A 1005 -23.78 -22.46 0.29
CA GLY A 1005 -24.73 -23.19 1.11
C GLY A 1005 -26.09 -22.51 1.21
N SER A 1006 -27.05 -23.22 1.79
CA SER A 1006 -28.39 -22.68 1.99
C SER A 1006 -28.38 -21.58 3.04
N ALA A 1007 -29.06 -20.47 2.75
CA ALA A 1007 -29.25 -19.41 3.73
C ALA A 1007 -30.08 -19.91 4.92
N ARG A 1008 -29.45 -20.01 6.09
CA ARG A 1008 -30.00 -20.69 7.27
C ARG A 1008 -31.00 -19.84 8.03
N TYR A 1009 -30.64 -18.58 8.32
CA TYR A 1009 -31.43 -17.71 9.21
C TYR A 1009 -32.26 -16.66 8.46
N ASP A 1010 -32.05 -16.50 7.16
CA ASP A 1010 -32.67 -15.46 6.30
C ASP A 1010 -34.21 -15.50 6.30
N SER A 1011 -34.80 -16.68 6.50
CA SER A 1011 -36.26 -16.84 6.50
C SER A 1011 -36.95 -16.43 7.80
N LEU A 1012 -36.21 -16.27 8.90
CA LEU A 1012 -36.77 -16.00 10.23
C LEU A 1012 -37.41 -14.60 10.31
N TRP A 1013 -36.79 -13.61 9.68
CA TRP A 1013 -37.22 -12.21 9.69
C TRP A 1013 -38.39 -11.94 8.72
N LYS A 1014 -38.43 -12.62 7.57
CA LYS A 1014 -39.34 -12.32 6.45
C LYS A 1014 -40.84 -12.56 6.72
N ARG A 1015 -41.23 -13.01 7.92
CA ARG A 1015 -42.61 -13.38 8.28
C ARG A 1015 -43.31 -12.41 9.22
N THR A 1016 -42.59 -11.69 10.08
CA THR A 1016 -43.19 -10.95 11.21
C THR A 1016 -42.51 -9.61 11.54
N ASP A 1017 -41.47 -9.20 10.80
CA ASP A 1017 -40.54 -8.11 11.14
C ASP A 1017 -39.83 -8.30 12.50
N GLU A 1018 -40.01 -9.47 13.13
CA GLU A 1018 -39.31 -9.89 14.33
C GLU A 1018 -38.27 -10.96 13.95
N LYS A 1019 -37.18 -11.00 14.71
CA LYS A 1019 -36.08 -11.94 14.50
C LYS A 1019 -35.71 -12.57 15.83
N ASN A 1020 -35.57 -13.89 15.88
CA ASN A 1020 -34.95 -14.58 17.01
C ASN A 1020 -34.14 -15.76 16.49
N VAL A 1021 -32.86 -15.51 16.22
CA VAL A 1021 -31.93 -16.50 15.70
C VAL A 1021 -31.68 -17.61 16.72
N ILE A 1022 -31.60 -17.26 18.00
CA ILE A 1022 -31.28 -18.21 19.09
C ILE A 1022 -32.34 -19.32 19.19
N GLU A 1023 -33.62 -19.00 18.96
CA GLU A 1023 -34.68 -20.02 18.94
C GLU A 1023 -34.51 -21.04 17.80
N ALA A 1024 -33.82 -20.67 16.72
CA ALA A 1024 -33.59 -21.55 15.58
C ALA A 1024 -32.38 -22.48 15.76
N PHE A 1025 -31.55 -22.30 16.79
CA PHE A 1025 -30.41 -23.18 17.08
C PHE A 1025 -30.84 -24.60 17.51
N GLY A 1026 -32.10 -24.74 17.95
CA GLY A 1026 -32.59 -25.98 18.54
C GLY A 1026 -32.07 -26.20 19.96
N SER A 1027 -32.23 -27.40 20.49
CA SER A 1027 -31.81 -27.78 21.84
C SER A 1027 -31.48 -29.27 21.87
N GLY A 1028 -30.54 -29.68 22.72
CA GLY A 1028 -30.17 -31.09 22.90
C GLY A 1028 -28.67 -31.32 22.81
N SER A 1029 -28.20 -32.53 23.13
CA SER A 1029 -26.78 -32.88 22.94
C SER A 1029 -26.50 -33.28 21.49
N PHE A 1030 -25.33 -32.91 20.97
CA PHE A 1030 -24.92 -33.22 19.61
C PHE A 1030 -24.55 -34.70 19.49
N THR A 1031 -25.30 -35.46 18.70
CA THR A 1031 -25.09 -36.90 18.58
C THR A 1031 -24.19 -37.23 17.41
N GLU A 1032 -23.16 -38.03 17.68
CA GLU A 1032 -22.29 -38.61 16.65
C GLU A 1032 -23.08 -39.50 15.70
N GLN A 1033 -22.81 -39.34 14.40
CA GLN A 1033 -23.37 -40.17 13.34
C GLN A 1033 -22.27 -40.58 12.36
N ASP A 1034 -22.13 -41.88 12.13
CA ASP A 1034 -21.16 -42.46 11.20
C ASP A 1034 -19.71 -42.00 11.44
N GLY A 1035 -19.34 -41.79 12.70
CA GLY A 1035 -18.03 -41.32 13.14
C GLY A 1035 -17.85 -39.81 13.10
N VAL A 1036 -18.92 -39.02 12.88
CA VAL A 1036 -18.84 -37.57 12.69
C VAL A 1036 -19.67 -36.80 13.73
N VAL A 1037 -19.09 -35.71 14.26
CA VAL A 1037 -19.78 -34.66 15.00
C VAL A 1037 -19.53 -33.30 14.32
N ALA A 1038 -20.59 -32.68 13.80
CA ALA A 1038 -20.54 -31.40 13.08
C ALA A 1038 -21.38 -30.34 13.82
N ILE A 1039 -20.76 -29.23 14.24
CA ILE A 1039 -21.33 -28.21 15.12
C ILE A 1039 -21.06 -26.82 14.54
N GLU A 1040 -22.08 -25.96 14.53
CA GLU A 1040 -21.93 -24.52 14.27
C GLU A 1040 -21.50 -23.82 15.57
N ALA A 1041 -20.47 -22.99 15.53
CA ALA A 1041 -19.88 -22.41 16.74
C ALA A 1041 -20.83 -21.46 17.48
N GLU A 1042 -21.74 -20.80 16.78
CA GLU A 1042 -22.70 -19.89 17.42
C GLU A 1042 -23.68 -20.58 18.36
N TYR A 1043 -23.79 -21.91 18.30
CA TYR A 1043 -24.66 -22.67 19.20
C TYR A 1043 -24.32 -22.51 20.68
N ALA A 1044 -23.09 -22.11 21.02
CA ALA A 1044 -22.75 -21.78 22.40
C ALA A 1044 -23.58 -20.59 22.95
N LEU A 1045 -24.14 -19.74 22.08
CA LEU A 1045 -25.06 -18.64 22.45
C LEU A 1045 -26.45 -19.13 22.88
N GLU A 1046 -26.78 -20.41 22.72
CA GLU A 1046 -27.98 -21.02 23.31
C GLU A 1046 -28.02 -20.79 24.83
N ASN A 1047 -26.83 -20.76 25.46
CA ASN A 1047 -26.64 -20.62 26.90
C ASN A 1047 -27.52 -21.59 27.71
N SER A 1048 -27.42 -22.87 27.36
CA SER A 1048 -28.15 -23.98 27.96
C SER A 1048 -27.21 -25.00 28.60
N ALA A 1049 -27.78 -26.07 29.17
CA ALA A 1049 -26.99 -27.19 29.69
C ALA A 1049 -26.25 -28.00 28.60
N ASN A 1050 -26.53 -27.75 27.31
CA ASN A 1050 -25.92 -28.49 26.20
C ASN A 1050 -24.95 -27.64 25.36
N ALA A 1051 -25.11 -26.33 25.34
CA ALA A 1051 -24.18 -25.43 24.69
C ALA A 1051 -24.18 -24.08 25.40
N TYR A 1052 -23.01 -23.62 25.86
CA TYR A 1052 -22.91 -22.41 26.68
C TYR A 1052 -21.55 -21.72 26.56
N LEU A 1053 -21.50 -20.46 27.02
CA LEU A 1053 -20.30 -19.65 27.11
C LEU A 1053 -19.84 -19.51 28.56
N THR A 1054 -18.53 -19.45 28.75
CA THR A 1054 -17.91 -18.96 29.99
C THR A 1054 -17.10 -17.70 29.69
N PRO A 1055 -17.24 -16.63 30.49
CA PRO A 1055 -16.41 -15.44 30.33
C PRO A 1055 -15.00 -15.68 30.88
N ALA A 1056 -14.09 -14.76 30.61
CA ALA A 1056 -12.76 -14.79 31.23
C ALA A 1056 -12.89 -14.71 32.77
N ALA A 1057 -12.01 -15.43 33.46
CA ALA A 1057 -12.08 -15.55 34.92
C ALA A 1057 -11.73 -14.23 35.64
N ASP A 1058 -10.88 -13.42 35.01
CA ASP A 1058 -10.37 -12.14 35.52
C ASP A 1058 -11.24 -10.94 35.12
N ASP A 1059 -11.89 -11.00 33.96
CA ASP A 1059 -12.82 -9.98 33.49
C ASP A 1059 -14.07 -10.59 32.85
N THR A 1060 -15.20 -10.51 33.56
CA THR A 1060 -16.47 -11.08 33.09
C THR A 1060 -17.06 -10.37 31.86
N SER A 1061 -16.52 -9.22 31.46
CA SER A 1061 -16.90 -8.54 30.22
C SER A 1061 -16.26 -9.16 28.98
N LEU A 1062 -15.13 -9.86 29.15
CA LEU A 1062 -14.44 -10.58 28.09
C LEU A 1062 -15.11 -11.94 27.88
N ASN A 1063 -15.77 -12.10 26.74
CA ASN A 1063 -16.46 -13.34 26.39
C ASN A 1063 -16.47 -13.53 24.86
N TRP A 1064 -16.75 -14.76 24.42
CA TRP A 1064 -17.02 -15.03 23.01
C TRP A 1064 -18.30 -14.33 22.57
N SER A 1065 -18.28 -13.75 21.38
CA SER A 1065 -19.41 -13.06 20.76
C SER A 1065 -19.50 -13.41 19.28
N HIS A 1066 -20.67 -13.24 18.67
CA HIS A 1066 -20.86 -13.58 17.26
C HIS A 1066 -20.47 -12.43 16.33
N LEU A 1067 -20.11 -12.81 15.11
CA LEU A 1067 -19.95 -11.97 13.93
C LEU A 1067 -20.46 -12.74 12.70
N GLN A 1068 -20.70 -12.06 11.58
CA GLN A 1068 -21.14 -12.71 10.35
C GLN A 1068 -20.03 -13.54 9.72
N ALA A 1069 -20.32 -14.80 9.40
CA ALA A 1069 -19.48 -15.68 8.60
C ALA A 1069 -19.96 -15.76 7.14
N GLU A 1070 -19.11 -16.30 6.26
CA GLU A 1070 -19.46 -16.53 4.85
C GLU A 1070 -20.17 -17.87 4.62
N THR A 1071 -20.26 -18.72 5.64
CA THR A 1071 -21.01 -19.98 5.64
C THR A 1071 -22.51 -19.78 5.67
N ASN A 1072 -23.26 -20.88 5.46
CA ASN A 1072 -24.71 -20.92 5.43
C ASN A 1072 -25.27 -19.87 4.45
N GLY A 1073 -24.73 -19.84 3.23
CA GLY A 1073 -25.12 -18.87 2.22
C GLY A 1073 -24.89 -17.42 2.65
N ARG A 1074 -23.80 -17.15 3.37
CA ARG A 1074 -23.41 -15.83 3.92
C ARG A 1074 -24.34 -15.31 5.01
N THR A 1075 -25.07 -16.21 5.67
CA THR A 1075 -25.94 -15.87 6.81
C THR A 1075 -25.50 -16.52 8.10
N GLY A 1076 -24.48 -17.38 8.07
CA GLY A 1076 -23.90 -18.02 9.24
C GLY A 1076 -23.19 -17.05 10.16
N PHE A 1077 -22.74 -17.57 11.30
CA PHE A 1077 -22.03 -16.80 12.31
C PHE A 1077 -20.71 -17.47 12.64
N ALA A 1078 -19.70 -16.66 12.93
CA ALA A 1078 -18.51 -17.13 13.63
C ALA A 1078 -18.47 -16.47 15.00
N MET A 1079 -17.72 -17.10 15.91
CA MET A 1079 -17.52 -16.65 17.28
C MET A 1079 -16.10 -16.10 17.43
N HIS A 1080 -15.93 -15.02 18.20
CA HIS A 1080 -14.63 -14.46 18.55
C HIS A 1080 -14.64 -13.74 19.91
N VAL A 1081 -13.46 -13.54 20.50
CA VAL A 1081 -13.24 -12.55 21.57
C VAL A 1081 -12.75 -11.25 20.94
N ALA A 1082 -13.46 -10.14 21.13
CA ALA A 1082 -13.34 -8.95 20.28
C ALA A 1082 -12.09 -8.09 20.52
N ASP A 1083 -11.76 -7.87 21.80
CA ASP A 1083 -10.72 -6.94 22.22
C ASP A 1083 -9.35 -7.38 21.71
N ALA A 1084 -8.64 -6.49 21.02
CA ALA A 1084 -7.38 -6.80 20.36
C ALA A 1084 -6.22 -7.01 21.34
N GLY A 1085 -5.29 -7.89 20.99
CA GLY A 1085 -4.00 -8.03 21.67
C GLY A 1085 -4.06 -8.74 23.03
N LEU A 1086 -5.19 -9.34 23.37
CA LEU A 1086 -5.30 -10.18 24.57
C LEU A 1086 -4.78 -11.59 24.30
N LYS A 1087 -4.12 -12.15 25.32
CA LYS A 1087 -3.58 -13.50 25.33
C LYS A 1087 -3.76 -14.14 26.72
N TRP A 1088 -4.27 -15.37 26.75
CA TRP A 1088 -4.42 -16.18 27.95
C TRP A 1088 -3.38 -17.30 27.93
N GLU A 1089 -2.34 -17.19 28.76
CA GLU A 1089 -1.33 -18.25 28.92
C GLU A 1089 -1.86 -19.42 29.75
N GLU A 1090 -2.75 -19.14 30.71
CA GLU A 1090 -3.41 -20.10 31.58
C GLU A 1090 -4.82 -20.38 31.05
N PRO A 1091 -5.10 -21.56 30.45
CA PRO A 1091 -6.36 -21.80 29.75
C PRO A 1091 -7.59 -21.74 30.67
N ASP A 1092 -7.45 -22.10 31.95
CA ASP A 1092 -8.54 -22.03 32.94
C ASP A 1092 -9.05 -20.59 33.19
N ALA A 1093 -8.26 -19.59 32.84
CA ALA A 1093 -8.65 -18.18 32.95
C ALA A 1093 -9.32 -17.64 31.67
N ALA A 1094 -9.22 -18.37 30.56
CA ALA A 1094 -9.71 -17.94 29.26
C ALA A 1094 -11.23 -18.06 29.14
N PRO A 1095 -11.88 -17.16 28.38
CA PRO A 1095 -13.28 -17.36 27.99
C PRO A 1095 -13.42 -18.59 27.09
N GLY A 1096 -14.51 -19.31 27.23
CA GLY A 1096 -14.73 -20.61 26.58
C GLY A 1096 -16.10 -20.76 25.89
N MET A 1097 -16.12 -21.53 24.81
CA MET A 1097 -17.32 -22.11 24.21
C MET A 1097 -17.39 -23.59 24.57
N HIS A 1098 -18.55 -24.08 25.02
CA HIS A 1098 -18.72 -25.45 25.50
C HIS A 1098 -19.90 -26.13 24.81
N TYR A 1099 -19.72 -27.38 24.40
CA TYR A 1099 -20.71 -28.18 23.66
C TYR A 1099 -20.78 -29.59 24.22
N ARG A 1100 -22.00 -30.04 24.57
CA ARG A 1100 -22.25 -31.39 25.02
C ARG A 1100 -22.47 -32.31 23.82
N ILE A 1101 -21.56 -33.24 23.62
CA ILE A 1101 -21.57 -34.22 22.54
C ILE A 1101 -21.88 -35.61 23.10
N ASN A 1102 -22.51 -36.47 22.31
CA ASN A 1102 -22.80 -37.85 22.65
C ASN A 1102 -22.21 -38.76 21.57
N VAL A 1103 -21.13 -39.46 21.91
CA VAL A 1103 -20.34 -40.28 20.98
C VAL A 1103 -20.70 -41.76 21.16
N GLN A 1104 -20.94 -42.47 20.06
CA GLN A 1104 -21.29 -43.91 20.09
C GLN A 1104 -20.09 -44.78 19.74
N THR A 1105 -19.21 -44.28 18.87
CA THR A 1105 -18.02 -44.98 18.38
C THR A 1105 -16.77 -44.51 19.12
N ALA A 1106 -16.11 -45.42 19.84
CA ALA A 1106 -14.82 -45.14 20.46
C ALA A 1106 -13.73 -44.98 19.40
N GLY A 1107 -12.85 -43.98 19.54
CA GLY A 1107 -11.74 -43.82 18.60
C GLY A 1107 -10.97 -42.53 18.80
N VAL A 1108 -9.99 -42.34 17.92
CA VAL A 1108 -9.31 -41.05 17.75
C VAL A 1108 -10.14 -40.24 16.77
N TYR A 1109 -10.58 -39.06 17.19
CA TYR A 1109 -11.30 -38.10 16.37
C TYR A 1109 -10.36 -36.96 15.98
N HIS A 1110 -10.26 -36.70 14.68
CA HIS A 1110 -9.56 -35.54 14.12
C HIS A 1110 -10.43 -34.31 14.28
N ALA A 1111 -9.97 -33.34 15.08
CA ALA A 1111 -10.68 -32.10 15.34
C ALA A 1111 -10.28 -31.03 14.32
N TRP A 1112 -11.27 -30.60 13.54
CA TRP A 1112 -11.16 -29.53 12.57
C TRP A 1112 -11.97 -28.31 12.99
N LEU A 1113 -11.39 -27.13 12.81
CA LEU A 1113 -12.09 -25.86 12.99
C LEU A 1113 -12.08 -25.07 11.67
N LEU A 1114 -13.22 -24.54 11.26
CA LEU A 1114 -13.30 -23.55 10.21
C LEU A 1114 -13.03 -22.19 10.83
N ILE A 1115 -11.90 -21.58 10.50
CA ILE A 1115 -11.38 -20.42 11.22
C ILE A 1115 -10.88 -19.33 10.29
N ARG A 1116 -10.75 -18.14 10.86
CA ARG A 1116 -10.07 -16.98 10.25
C ARG A 1116 -9.32 -16.21 11.32
N HIS A 1117 -8.10 -15.79 11.01
CA HIS A 1117 -7.29 -14.90 11.85
C HIS A 1117 -6.75 -13.71 11.04
N HIS A 1118 -6.21 -12.71 11.73
CA HIS A 1118 -5.62 -11.53 11.10
C HIS A 1118 -4.10 -11.68 10.90
N ASN A 1119 -3.43 -12.16 11.93
CA ASN A 1119 -1.98 -12.36 12.01
C ASN A 1119 -1.63 -13.34 13.15
N PHE A 1120 -0.33 -13.55 13.40
CA PHE A 1120 0.21 -14.43 14.46
C PHE A 1120 -0.18 -14.04 15.90
N GLN A 1121 -0.86 -12.92 16.13
CA GLN A 1121 -1.33 -12.49 17.46
C GLN A 1121 -2.80 -12.83 17.69
N SER A 1122 -3.42 -13.53 16.74
CA SER A 1122 -4.85 -13.87 16.72
C SER A 1122 -5.08 -15.29 16.20
N ASP A 1123 -4.07 -16.16 16.31
CA ASP A 1123 -3.95 -17.40 15.55
C ASP A 1123 -3.89 -18.65 16.46
N SER A 1124 -4.51 -18.60 17.63
CA SER A 1124 -4.44 -19.72 18.58
C SER A 1124 -5.66 -19.86 19.50
N CYS A 1125 -5.97 -21.10 19.84
CA CYS A 1125 -6.98 -21.50 20.83
C CYS A 1125 -6.59 -22.79 21.55
N TYR A 1126 -7.22 -23.06 22.69
CA TYR A 1126 -7.13 -24.35 23.37
C TYR A 1126 -8.35 -25.21 23.06
N LEU A 1127 -8.13 -26.51 22.84
CA LEU A 1127 -9.20 -27.51 22.88
C LEU A 1127 -9.19 -28.17 24.26
N ALA A 1128 -10.37 -28.52 24.78
CA ALA A 1128 -10.49 -29.35 25.98
C ALA A 1128 -11.65 -30.34 25.85
N LEU A 1129 -11.48 -31.53 26.43
CA LEU A 1129 -12.51 -32.56 26.51
C LEU A 1129 -12.77 -32.88 27.99
N ASP A 1130 -14.01 -32.72 28.43
CA ASP A 1130 -14.43 -32.93 29.83
C ASP A 1130 -13.65 -32.09 30.87
N GLY A 1131 -13.11 -30.95 30.44
CA GLY A 1131 -12.28 -30.06 31.25
C GLY A 1131 -10.78 -30.37 31.19
N ASP A 1132 -10.38 -31.49 30.59
CA ASP A 1132 -8.98 -31.81 30.36
C ASP A 1132 -8.49 -31.07 29.10
N ILE A 1133 -7.58 -30.10 29.29
CA ILE A 1133 -7.05 -29.25 28.22
C ILE A 1133 -6.01 -30.01 27.40
N GLN A 1134 -6.17 -29.97 26.08
CA GLN A 1134 -5.20 -30.47 25.11
C GLN A 1134 -4.01 -29.50 25.04
N PRO A 1135 -2.80 -29.92 25.49
CA PRO A 1135 -1.63 -29.05 25.49
C PRO A 1135 -1.32 -28.53 24.08
N LEU A 1136 -0.90 -27.26 23.94
CA LEU A 1136 -0.52 -26.71 22.63
C LEU A 1136 0.58 -27.53 21.94
N SER A 1137 1.46 -28.18 22.71
CA SER A 1137 2.49 -29.10 22.17
C SER A 1137 1.94 -30.36 21.52
N GLU A 1138 0.69 -30.72 21.82
CA GLU A 1138 -0.02 -31.86 21.24
C GLU A 1138 -1.05 -31.42 20.18
N GLN A 1139 -1.24 -30.11 19.99
CA GLN A 1139 -1.94 -29.56 18.84
C GLN A 1139 -0.99 -29.44 17.65
N PHE A 1140 -1.52 -29.60 16.44
CA PHE A 1140 -0.71 -29.46 15.22
C PHE A 1140 -0.13 -28.04 15.11
N GLY A 1141 1.09 -27.93 14.58
CA GLY A 1141 1.81 -26.66 14.51
C GLY A 1141 2.21 -26.06 15.88
N GLY A 1142 2.05 -26.79 16.99
CA GLY A 1142 2.34 -26.28 18.33
C GLY A 1142 1.36 -25.18 18.78
N GLY A 1143 0.13 -25.20 18.27
CA GLY A 1143 -0.89 -24.19 18.54
C GLY A 1143 -0.77 -22.89 17.74
N LYS A 1144 0.19 -22.81 16.81
CA LYS A 1144 0.35 -21.66 15.90
C LYS A 1144 -0.15 -22.04 14.53
N ILE A 1145 -1.02 -21.25 13.91
CA ILE A 1145 -1.71 -21.60 12.66
C ILE A 1145 -1.45 -20.60 11.50
N HIS A 1146 -0.80 -19.47 11.79
CA HIS A 1146 -0.58 -18.38 10.83
C HIS A 1146 0.48 -18.72 9.76
N THR A 1147 0.09 -18.67 8.49
CA THR A 1147 0.99 -18.51 7.34
C THR A 1147 0.45 -17.36 6.48
N TYR A 1148 1.19 -16.95 5.45
CA TYR A 1148 0.64 -15.94 4.53
C TYR A 1148 -0.61 -16.41 3.80
N ASN A 1149 -0.66 -17.69 3.45
CA ASN A 1149 -1.79 -18.29 2.78
C ASN A 1149 -3.06 -18.38 3.66
N THR A 1150 -2.89 -18.45 4.99
CA THR A 1150 -4.03 -18.55 5.93
C THR A 1150 -4.48 -17.20 6.48
N ALA A 1151 -3.76 -16.11 6.18
CA ALA A 1151 -4.10 -14.77 6.63
C ALA A 1151 -5.34 -14.22 5.91
N GLN A 1152 -6.24 -13.56 6.66
CA GLN A 1152 -7.45 -12.87 6.15
C GLN A 1152 -8.50 -13.74 5.43
N VAL A 1153 -8.32 -15.07 5.39
CA VAL A 1153 -9.23 -16.01 4.72
C VAL A 1153 -9.86 -16.98 5.72
N TYR A 1154 -11.06 -17.49 5.39
CA TYR A 1154 -11.62 -18.63 6.10
C TYR A 1154 -11.05 -19.93 5.54
N TYR A 1155 -10.58 -20.82 6.41
CA TYR A 1155 -10.03 -22.11 6.02
C TYR A 1155 -10.30 -23.17 7.11
N TRP A 1156 -10.41 -24.42 6.70
CA TRP A 1156 -10.47 -25.56 7.59
C TRP A 1156 -9.07 -25.88 8.12
N CYS A 1157 -8.91 -25.87 9.43
CA CYS A 1157 -7.66 -26.17 10.12
C CYS A 1157 -7.83 -27.46 10.92
N ALA A 1158 -7.02 -28.47 10.64
CA ALA A 1158 -6.86 -29.60 11.54
C ALA A 1158 -6.09 -29.07 12.77
N ILE A 1159 -6.71 -29.14 13.96
CA ILE A 1159 -6.14 -28.57 15.19
C ILE A 1159 -5.48 -29.65 16.04
N SER A 1160 -6.13 -30.79 16.25
CA SER A 1160 -5.61 -31.85 17.10
C SER A 1160 -6.34 -33.17 16.89
N ASP A 1161 -5.75 -34.25 17.42
CA ASP A 1161 -6.36 -35.56 17.55
C ASP A 1161 -6.88 -35.74 18.99
N LEU A 1162 -8.12 -36.17 19.16
CA LEU A 1162 -8.75 -36.38 20.46
C LEU A 1162 -9.16 -37.85 20.62
N GLU A 1163 -8.72 -38.52 21.68
CA GLU A 1163 -9.21 -39.87 22.02
C GLU A 1163 -10.54 -39.75 22.77
N ILE A 1164 -11.63 -40.20 22.16
CA ILE A 1164 -12.98 -40.06 22.71
C ILE A 1164 -13.61 -41.44 22.93
N SER A 1165 -14.06 -41.69 24.16
CA SER A 1165 -14.80 -42.90 24.52
C SER A 1165 -16.29 -42.80 24.16
N PRO A 1166 -17.04 -43.91 24.11
CA PRO A 1166 -18.49 -43.83 23.95
C PRO A 1166 -19.14 -43.23 25.20
N GLY A 1167 -20.01 -42.24 25.01
CA GLY A 1167 -20.71 -41.57 26.10
C GLY A 1167 -20.97 -40.08 25.84
N GLU A 1168 -21.49 -39.41 26.87
CA GLU A 1168 -21.62 -37.96 26.88
C GLU A 1168 -20.29 -37.32 27.29
N HIS A 1169 -19.86 -36.31 26.51
CA HIS A 1169 -18.65 -35.55 26.73
C HIS A 1169 -18.94 -34.04 26.57
N THR A 1170 -18.10 -33.19 27.17
CA THR A 1170 -18.12 -31.74 26.94
C THR A 1170 -16.88 -31.34 26.15
N LEU A 1171 -17.07 -31.01 24.88
CA LEU A 1171 -16.04 -30.38 24.05
C LEU A 1171 -15.99 -28.88 24.36
N SER A 1172 -14.80 -28.34 24.59
CA SER A 1172 -14.60 -26.91 24.82
C SER A 1172 -13.55 -26.33 23.90
N ILE A 1173 -13.78 -25.08 23.48
CA ILE A 1173 -12.82 -24.24 22.77
C ILE A 1173 -12.58 -23.00 23.62
N LEU A 1174 -11.37 -22.82 24.12
CA LEU A 1174 -10.99 -21.69 24.97
C LEU A 1174 -10.10 -20.74 24.18
N ALA A 1175 -10.27 -19.43 24.36
CA ALA A 1175 -9.42 -18.46 23.68
C ALA A 1175 -7.97 -18.58 24.17
N CYS A 1176 -7.00 -18.71 23.27
CA CYS A 1176 -5.59 -18.51 23.63
C CYS A 1176 -5.19 -17.08 23.27
N GLU A 1177 -5.57 -16.64 22.07
CA GLU A 1177 -5.43 -15.27 21.62
C GLU A 1177 -6.79 -14.73 21.17
N SER A 1178 -7.01 -13.44 21.46
CA SER A 1178 -8.19 -12.71 20.99
C SER A 1178 -8.28 -12.63 19.46
N GLN A 1179 -9.45 -12.27 18.95
CA GLN A 1179 -9.75 -12.03 17.54
C GLN A 1179 -9.69 -13.23 16.59
N LEU A 1180 -9.26 -14.41 17.06
CA LEU A 1180 -9.49 -15.66 16.34
C LEU A 1180 -11.00 -15.85 16.13
N ARG A 1181 -11.39 -16.10 14.87
CA ARG A 1181 -12.78 -16.36 14.52
C ARG A 1181 -12.97 -17.85 14.29
N VAL A 1182 -13.93 -18.46 14.97
CA VAL A 1182 -14.29 -19.86 14.83
C VAL A 1182 -15.73 -19.96 14.34
N ASP A 1183 -15.93 -20.52 13.16
CA ASP A 1183 -17.22 -20.64 12.46
C ASP A 1183 -17.86 -22.01 12.70
N ARG A 1184 -17.12 -23.08 12.39
CA ARG A 1184 -17.59 -24.46 12.49
C ARG A 1184 -16.58 -25.37 13.16
N ILE A 1185 -17.10 -26.42 13.79
CA ILE A 1185 -16.36 -27.45 14.49
C ILE A 1185 -16.75 -28.79 13.87
N TYR A 1186 -15.76 -29.56 13.42
CA TYR A 1186 -15.97 -30.85 12.78
C TYR A 1186 -15.03 -31.88 13.42
N LEU A 1187 -15.60 -32.86 14.11
CA LEU A 1187 -14.87 -34.02 14.62
C LEU A 1187 -15.17 -35.21 13.72
N THR A 1188 -14.14 -35.92 13.26
CA THR A 1188 -14.33 -37.18 12.51
C THR A 1188 -13.37 -38.27 12.96
N ALA A 1189 -13.85 -39.50 13.03
CA ALA A 1189 -13.02 -40.70 13.22
C ALA A 1189 -12.45 -41.27 11.90
N GLY A 1190 -12.74 -40.64 10.75
CA GLY A 1190 -12.24 -41.00 9.42
C GLY A 1190 -11.22 -40.00 8.86
N ASP A 1191 -10.63 -40.34 7.70
CA ASP A 1191 -9.61 -39.52 7.02
C ASP A 1191 -10.22 -38.48 6.04
N GLU A 1192 -11.54 -38.30 6.02
CA GLU A 1192 -12.18 -37.35 5.11
C GLU A 1192 -11.98 -35.89 5.52
N LEU A 1193 -11.90 -35.00 4.52
CA LEU A 1193 -11.90 -33.56 4.75
C LEU A 1193 -13.29 -33.09 5.20
N PRO A 1194 -13.37 -32.06 6.07
CA PRO A 1194 -14.63 -31.40 6.38
C PRO A 1194 -15.36 -30.93 5.10
N PRO A 1195 -16.70 -31.03 5.04
CA PRO A 1195 -17.44 -30.70 3.83
C PRO A 1195 -17.38 -29.20 3.51
N ALA A 1196 -17.52 -28.87 2.22
CA ALA A 1196 -17.73 -27.48 1.78
C ALA A 1196 -19.10 -26.97 2.25
N ASP A 1197 -19.32 -25.64 2.22
CA ASP A 1197 -20.53 -25.02 2.78
C ASP A 1197 -21.85 -25.59 2.26
N ALA A 1198 -21.95 -25.86 0.95
CA ALA A 1198 -23.15 -26.44 0.33
C ALA A 1198 -23.44 -27.89 0.75
N GLN A 1199 -22.46 -28.58 1.31
CA GLN A 1199 -22.53 -29.98 1.73
C GLN A 1199 -22.62 -30.10 3.26
N TRP A 1200 -22.49 -29.00 3.99
CA TRP A 1200 -22.52 -28.97 5.44
C TRP A 1200 -23.87 -29.48 5.98
N GLN A 1201 -23.79 -30.38 6.97
CA GLN A 1201 -24.94 -30.89 7.71
C GLN A 1201 -24.57 -30.98 9.19
N ASP A 1202 -25.39 -30.35 10.03
CA ASP A 1202 -25.21 -30.43 11.47
C ASP A 1202 -25.48 -31.85 11.99
N SER A 1203 -24.77 -32.23 13.05
CA SER A 1203 -25.15 -33.39 13.85
C SER A 1203 -26.54 -33.24 14.44
N ALA A 1204 -27.30 -34.34 14.46
CA ALA A 1204 -28.60 -34.34 15.10
C ALA A 1204 -28.50 -34.04 16.60
N ARG A 1205 -29.47 -33.29 17.10
CA ARG A 1205 -29.61 -32.96 18.52
C ARG A 1205 -30.65 -33.89 19.17
N GLN A 1206 -30.31 -34.49 20.32
CA GLN A 1206 -31.19 -35.38 21.10
C GLN A 1206 -31.75 -34.70 22.36
#